data_AF-A0A2I8DMM8-F1
#
_entry.id   AF-A0A2I8DMM8-F1
#
_cell.length_a   1.000
_cell.length_b   1.000
_cell.length_c   1.000
_cell.angle_alpha   90.00
_cell.angle_beta   90.00
_cell.angle_gamma   90.00
#
_symmetry.space_group_name_H-M   'P 1'
#
loop_
_entity.id
_entity.type
_entity.pdbx_description
1 polymer ?
#
loop_
_entity_poly.entity_id
_entity_poly.type
_entity_poly.pdbx_seq_one_letter_code
_entity_poly.pdbx_strand_id
1 'polypeptide(L)'
;MQSLTSIRRDLRALVQARDYAQIDAYYDALEQRDWADTEDPGAPYFEAANSGTLFDYSMVPFQDAAAFLQDWIAASPGSYHAHLVLGNFCFGRAGDIRGYGWADSVTQDRWLGAALACERAAAALVQAMALSPRPIAACVTMMQMCAHFQEPYWLRQLFLGNAPETITHEDIDEPGMMDAALAHLAELGVPRLTPEQTPDALPTGLAPRAEHEMDQAKDYWLLRALDLRPGHLGALMAYAQYLRPRWGGSYEDIDGMAGGPLCAALSELQRNAIRWIGILDSMGDYPEPDDAEAVEEYREMFESFLQRELRPEERGMALGFYAQFVSYSLEDQVQARALHAQSAAAFPPNRYFGDVDGPFRSFAHVSIIHGLPDDDGAFKSVLERMCHWDTVATPQALAAVAHHYGRWGFAQDPARAQQLLDRAAVLAQDQADDDFNVLAAAAMLWDGGDHEQGYFLTRQLADRRVADAASSMYDIHRGFRDNTPDSYLDDAVRDQWLQCAVEEGSPLAMYNMAYRNIFDDELDFSRRENLDRVLRLLHGARQEPRADALARLRIGVLLRDHGTEQEQQEGVRAYLRPLVDEDHDWRAARASAEIALAYAHGRGARKNRFAAIEWAQHASRLQPDDEGIDEIQSQVLNSHSLVKTIGTVFGAYMGRGGTSAEDLPPKPDAQ
;
A
#
# COMPACT_ATOMS: atom_id res chain seq x y z
N MET A 1 7.36 -18.84 -26.37
CA MET A 1 6.83 -17.56 -25.91
C MET A 1 7.98 -16.70 -25.40
N GLN A 2 8.10 -15.43 -25.80
CA GLN A 2 9.07 -14.50 -25.17
C GLN A 2 8.60 -14.20 -23.75
N SER A 3 9.52 -14.09 -22.78
CA SER A 3 9.15 -13.69 -21.41
C SER A 3 8.88 -12.20 -21.36
N LEU A 4 7.98 -11.77 -20.47
CA LEU A 4 7.72 -10.35 -20.26
C LEU A 4 8.99 -9.58 -19.88
N THR A 5 9.90 -10.18 -19.11
CA THR A 5 11.20 -9.54 -18.83
C THR A 5 12.01 -9.25 -20.08
N SER A 6 12.10 -10.22 -21.00
CA SER A 6 12.80 -10.01 -22.26
C SER A 6 12.15 -8.88 -23.07
N ILE A 7 10.82 -8.83 -23.08
CA ILE A 7 10.04 -7.76 -23.71
C ILE A 7 10.34 -6.41 -23.06
N ARG A 8 10.31 -6.30 -21.73
CA ARG A 8 10.64 -5.07 -20.98
C ARG A 8 12.04 -4.57 -21.31
N ARG A 9 13.04 -5.45 -21.24
CA ARG A 9 14.44 -5.09 -21.54
C ARG A 9 14.57 -4.54 -22.96
N ASP A 10 14.03 -5.26 -23.93
CA ASP A 10 14.18 -4.92 -25.34
C ASP A 10 13.41 -3.62 -25.67
N LEU A 11 12.18 -3.46 -25.18
CA LEU A 11 11.40 -2.23 -25.35
C LEU A 11 12.00 -1.03 -24.62
N ARG A 12 12.49 -1.19 -23.38
CA ARG A 12 13.15 -0.10 -22.62
C ARG A 12 14.40 0.41 -23.35
N ALA A 13 15.17 -0.47 -24.00
CA ALA A 13 16.30 -0.05 -24.83
C ALA A 13 15.84 0.79 -26.04
N LEU A 14 14.74 0.41 -26.69
CA LEU A 14 14.17 1.18 -27.81
C LEU A 14 13.59 2.53 -27.35
N VAL A 15 12.96 2.57 -26.17
CA VAL A 15 12.49 3.81 -25.53
C VAL A 15 13.64 4.77 -25.25
N GLN A 16 14.75 4.27 -24.70
CA GLN A 16 15.96 5.07 -24.48
C GLN A 16 16.53 5.64 -25.78
N ALA A 17 16.47 4.87 -26.87
CA ALA A 17 16.91 5.31 -28.20
C ALA A 17 15.90 6.24 -28.91
N ARG A 18 14.67 6.39 -28.38
CA ARG A 18 13.52 7.05 -29.04
C ARG A 18 13.26 6.53 -30.46
N ASP A 19 13.45 5.22 -30.68
CA ASP A 19 13.22 4.59 -31.99
C ASP A 19 11.76 4.14 -32.13
N TYR A 20 10.86 5.11 -32.36
CA TYR A 20 9.42 4.87 -32.45
C TYR A 20 9.03 3.83 -33.50
N ALA A 21 9.72 3.82 -34.64
CA ALA A 21 9.43 2.87 -35.72
C ALA A 21 9.77 1.43 -35.33
N GLN A 22 10.88 1.22 -34.61
CA GLN A 22 11.21 -0.11 -34.09
C GLN A 22 10.31 -0.53 -32.94
N ILE A 23 9.83 0.40 -32.11
CA ILE A 23 8.83 0.11 -31.06
C ILE A 23 7.53 -0.39 -31.72
N ASP A 24 7.04 0.31 -32.74
CA ASP A 24 5.86 -0.09 -33.51
C ASP A 24 6.04 -1.49 -34.12
N ALA A 25 7.15 -1.72 -34.84
CA ALA A 25 7.43 -3.03 -35.44
C ALA A 25 7.56 -4.16 -34.41
N TYR A 26 8.05 -3.85 -33.21
CA TYR A 26 8.13 -4.82 -32.12
C TYR A 26 6.74 -5.20 -31.63
N TYR A 27 5.86 -4.23 -31.40
CA TYR A 27 4.49 -4.48 -30.98
C TYR A 27 3.65 -5.16 -32.07
N ASP A 28 3.82 -4.81 -33.35
CA ASP A 28 3.17 -5.51 -34.48
C ASP A 28 3.51 -7.01 -34.44
N ALA A 29 4.77 -7.34 -34.16
CA ALA A 29 5.21 -8.73 -34.04
C ALA A 29 4.62 -9.43 -32.81
N LEU A 30 4.40 -8.71 -31.70
CA LEU A 30 3.72 -9.26 -30.53
C LEU A 30 2.23 -9.49 -30.81
N GLU A 31 1.52 -8.52 -31.37
CA GLU A 31 0.10 -8.64 -31.73
C GLU A 31 -0.11 -9.77 -32.74
N GLN A 32 0.76 -9.91 -33.74
CA GLN A 32 0.65 -10.99 -34.72
C GLN A 32 0.88 -12.39 -34.11
N ARG A 33 1.71 -12.51 -33.07
CA ARG A 33 1.87 -13.76 -32.33
C ARG A 33 0.66 -14.05 -31.46
N ASP A 34 0.17 -13.04 -30.75
CA ASP A 34 -1.05 -13.10 -29.97
C ASP A 34 -2.23 -13.59 -30.82
N TRP A 35 -2.41 -13.00 -32.00
CA TRP A 35 -3.44 -13.37 -32.96
C TRP A 35 -3.36 -14.83 -33.44
N ALA A 36 -2.16 -15.40 -33.45
CA ALA A 36 -1.93 -16.79 -33.85
C ALA A 36 -2.01 -17.78 -32.66
N ASP A 37 -1.97 -17.30 -31.42
CA ASP A 37 -1.91 -18.14 -30.22
C ASP A 37 -3.27 -18.74 -29.87
N THR A 38 -3.43 -20.05 -30.01
CA THR A 38 -4.68 -20.74 -29.67
C THR A 38 -4.76 -21.19 -28.21
N GLU A 39 -3.64 -21.20 -27.49
CA GLU A 39 -3.54 -21.74 -26.13
C GLU A 39 -3.73 -20.63 -25.08
N ASP A 40 -3.02 -19.52 -25.23
CA ASP A 40 -3.01 -18.39 -24.27
C ASP A 40 -3.17 -17.01 -24.94
N PRO A 41 -4.17 -16.81 -25.82
CA PRO A 41 -4.38 -15.50 -26.45
C PRO A 41 -4.65 -14.41 -25.41
N GLY A 42 -3.96 -13.29 -25.55
CA GLY A 42 -3.91 -12.14 -24.65
C GLY A 42 -2.53 -11.99 -24.00
N ALA A 43 -1.83 -13.09 -23.72
CA ALA A 43 -0.56 -13.07 -23.00
C ALA A 43 0.63 -13.38 -23.93
N PRO A 44 1.79 -12.72 -23.78
CA PRO A 44 2.07 -11.59 -22.88
C PRO A 44 1.67 -10.23 -23.50
N TYR A 45 0.97 -10.19 -24.63
CA TYR A 45 0.77 -8.96 -25.41
C TYR A 45 -0.01 -7.88 -24.65
N PHE A 46 -1.12 -8.23 -23.98
CA PHE A 46 -1.91 -7.26 -23.21
C PHE A 46 -1.07 -6.61 -22.10
N GLU A 47 -0.29 -7.41 -21.38
CA GLU A 47 0.61 -6.90 -20.34
C GLU A 47 1.76 -6.08 -20.93
N ALA A 48 2.31 -6.50 -22.07
CA ALA A 48 3.33 -5.75 -22.79
C ALA A 48 2.83 -4.37 -23.26
N ALA A 49 1.53 -4.24 -23.54
CA ALA A 49 0.89 -2.98 -23.90
C ALA A 49 0.66 -2.03 -22.70
N ASN A 50 0.92 -2.47 -21.46
CA ASN A 50 0.91 -1.59 -20.31
C ASN A 50 2.14 -0.69 -20.31
N SER A 51 1.97 0.57 -19.90
CA SER A 51 3.05 1.56 -19.89
C SER A 51 4.22 1.17 -18.97
N GLY A 52 3.97 0.42 -17.89
CA GLY A 52 5.02 -0.12 -17.01
C GLY A 52 5.96 -1.14 -17.68
N THR A 53 5.60 -1.63 -18.87
CA THR A 53 6.53 -2.43 -19.69
C THR A 53 7.59 -1.55 -20.34
N LEU A 54 7.22 -0.34 -20.78
CA LEU A 54 8.12 0.62 -21.43
C LEU A 54 8.94 1.41 -20.41
N PHE A 55 8.37 1.68 -19.24
CA PHE A 55 8.97 2.56 -18.23
C PHE A 55 9.17 1.83 -16.91
N ASP A 56 10.30 2.08 -16.27
CA ASP A 56 10.51 1.72 -14.87
C ASP A 56 10.09 2.91 -14.02
N TYR A 57 8.90 2.86 -13.43
CA TYR A 57 8.35 4.00 -12.68
C TYR A 57 9.09 4.30 -11.37
N SER A 58 9.91 3.36 -10.88
CA SER A 58 10.85 3.65 -9.78
C SER A 58 12.02 4.58 -10.20
N MET A 59 12.18 4.80 -11.51
CA MET A 59 13.27 5.60 -12.09
C MET A 59 12.79 6.69 -13.06
N VAL A 60 11.58 6.55 -13.61
CA VAL A 60 11.02 7.42 -14.65
C VAL A 60 9.74 8.07 -14.11
N PRO A 61 9.71 9.40 -13.93
CA PRO A 61 8.51 10.12 -13.56
C PRO A 61 7.36 9.95 -14.56
N PHE A 62 6.12 9.95 -14.09
CA PHE A 62 4.94 9.80 -14.96
C PHE A 62 4.84 10.88 -16.03
N GLN A 63 5.29 12.11 -15.75
CA GLN A 63 5.31 13.21 -16.71
C GLN A 63 6.23 12.93 -17.90
N ASP A 64 7.40 12.34 -17.66
CA ASP A 64 8.36 11.99 -18.70
C ASP A 64 7.84 10.84 -19.56
N ALA A 65 7.19 9.85 -18.93
CA ALA A 65 6.50 8.77 -19.63
C ALA A 65 5.37 9.32 -20.53
N ALA A 66 4.54 10.22 -20.01
CA ALA A 66 3.46 10.85 -20.78
C ALA A 66 3.99 11.68 -21.96
N ALA A 67 5.06 12.45 -21.75
CA ALA A 67 5.72 13.21 -22.81
C ALA A 67 6.26 12.28 -23.91
N PHE A 68 6.90 11.16 -23.55
CA PHE A 68 7.35 10.16 -24.51
C PHE A 68 6.20 9.60 -25.35
N LEU A 69 5.07 9.24 -24.72
CA LEU A 69 3.91 8.69 -25.42
C LEU A 69 3.28 9.72 -26.38
N GLN A 70 3.25 11.00 -25.99
CA GLN A 70 2.79 12.08 -26.86
C GLN A 70 3.74 12.31 -28.04
N ASP A 71 5.06 12.30 -27.80
CA ASP A 71 6.07 12.40 -28.86
C ASP A 71 5.98 11.23 -29.84
N TRP A 72 5.72 10.01 -29.35
CA TRP A 72 5.52 8.82 -30.19
C TRP A 72 4.30 8.99 -31.09
N ILE A 73 3.16 9.42 -30.55
CA ILE A 73 1.95 9.70 -31.35
C ILE A 73 2.20 10.83 -32.36
N ALA A 74 2.93 11.88 -31.97
CA ALA A 74 3.24 12.99 -32.88
C ALA A 74 4.14 12.55 -34.04
N ALA A 75 5.11 11.64 -33.78
CA ALA A 75 6.00 11.08 -34.78
C ALA A 75 5.30 10.04 -35.68
N SER A 76 4.40 9.24 -35.11
CA SER A 76 3.66 8.16 -35.76
C SER A 76 2.15 8.27 -35.50
N PRO A 77 1.41 9.25 -36.07
CA PRO A 77 -0.01 9.44 -35.77
C PRO A 77 -0.90 8.24 -36.13
N GLY A 78 -0.46 7.41 -37.08
CA GLY A 78 -1.13 6.19 -37.51
C GLY A 78 -0.74 4.92 -36.73
N SER A 79 0.09 5.04 -35.69
CA SER A 79 0.46 3.90 -34.85
C SER A 79 -0.71 3.47 -33.97
N TYR A 80 -1.22 2.25 -34.20
CA TYR A 80 -2.20 1.62 -33.31
C TYR A 80 -1.65 1.50 -31.87
N HIS A 81 -0.40 1.05 -31.73
CA HIS A 81 0.20 0.74 -30.44
C HIS A 81 0.50 1.98 -29.60
N ALA A 82 0.90 3.10 -30.21
CA ALA A 82 1.11 4.36 -29.49
C ALA A 82 -0.18 4.83 -28.80
N HIS A 83 -1.31 4.77 -29.52
CA HIS A 83 -2.62 5.12 -28.97
C HIS A 83 -3.12 4.10 -27.94
N LEU A 84 -2.90 2.79 -28.16
CA LEU A 84 -3.23 1.75 -27.19
C LEU A 84 -2.48 1.94 -25.86
N VAL A 85 -1.16 2.14 -25.91
CA VAL A 85 -0.31 2.31 -24.73
C VAL A 85 -0.66 3.61 -24.00
N LEU A 86 -0.98 4.69 -24.71
CA LEU A 86 -1.51 5.91 -24.09
C LEU A 86 -2.85 5.66 -23.38
N GLY A 87 -3.76 4.91 -24.02
CA GLY A 87 -5.02 4.50 -23.41
C GLY A 87 -4.81 3.73 -22.11
N ASN A 88 -3.93 2.72 -22.13
CA ASN A 88 -3.56 1.94 -20.96
C ASN A 88 -2.87 2.79 -19.88
N PHE A 89 -2.00 3.74 -20.27
CA PHE A 89 -1.38 4.68 -19.35
C PHE A 89 -2.44 5.50 -18.61
N CYS A 90 -3.35 6.17 -19.33
CA CYS A 90 -4.38 7.00 -18.73
C CYS A 90 -5.35 6.18 -17.86
N PHE A 91 -5.74 4.98 -18.29
CA PHE A 91 -6.60 4.09 -17.49
C PHE A 91 -5.89 3.62 -16.21
N GLY A 92 -4.61 3.23 -16.29
CA GLY A 92 -3.83 2.90 -15.10
C GLY A 92 -3.74 4.05 -14.11
N ARG A 93 -3.47 5.27 -14.59
CA ARG A 93 -3.46 6.48 -13.76
C ARG A 93 -4.82 6.81 -13.15
N ALA A 94 -5.94 6.50 -13.82
CA ALA A 94 -7.26 6.66 -13.22
C ALA A 94 -7.43 5.80 -11.94
N GLY A 95 -6.86 4.59 -11.95
CA GLY A 95 -6.74 3.74 -10.76
C GLY A 95 -5.93 4.41 -9.64
N ASP A 96 -4.77 4.96 -9.98
CA ASP A 96 -3.88 5.63 -9.02
C ASP A 96 -4.53 6.89 -8.40
N ILE A 97 -5.26 7.70 -9.20
CA ILE A 97 -5.99 8.88 -8.71
C ILE A 97 -7.07 8.45 -7.69
N ARG A 98 -7.89 7.46 -8.07
CA ARG A 98 -8.94 6.92 -7.20
C ARG A 98 -8.33 6.35 -5.90
N GLY A 99 -7.20 5.66 -6.02
CA GLY A 99 -6.55 4.91 -4.95
C GLY A 99 -7.24 3.57 -4.68
N TYR A 100 -6.69 2.82 -3.73
CA TYR A 100 -7.09 1.44 -3.42
C TYR A 100 -8.13 1.33 -2.28
N GLY A 101 -8.63 2.46 -1.78
CA GLY A 101 -9.63 2.49 -0.72
C GLY A 101 -11.03 2.03 -1.16
N TRP A 102 -11.87 1.74 -0.16
CA TRP A 102 -13.30 1.47 -0.36
C TRP A 102 -14.00 2.65 -1.03
N ALA A 103 -15.04 2.40 -1.83
CA ALA A 103 -15.67 3.42 -2.68
C ALA A 103 -16.22 4.62 -1.90
N ASP A 104 -16.68 4.40 -0.66
CA ASP A 104 -17.20 5.41 0.27
C ASP A 104 -16.11 6.26 0.93
N SER A 105 -14.84 5.81 0.88
CA SER A 105 -13.67 6.54 1.39
C SER A 105 -13.01 7.43 0.33
N VAL A 106 -13.40 7.32 -0.94
CA VAL A 106 -12.82 8.09 -2.04
C VAL A 106 -13.50 9.46 -2.15
N THR A 107 -12.72 10.52 -2.13
CA THR A 107 -13.21 11.90 -2.24
C THR A 107 -13.74 12.22 -3.63
N GLN A 108 -14.64 13.21 -3.72
CA GLN A 108 -15.29 13.57 -4.99
C GLN A 108 -14.29 14.10 -6.04
N ASP A 109 -13.25 14.82 -5.63
CA ASP A 109 -12.19 15.32 -6.53
C ASP A 109 -11.37 14.17 -7.13
N ARG A 110 -11.16 13.08 -6.38
CA ARG A 110 -10.50 11.86 -6.89
C ARG A 110 -11.40 11.10 -7.86
N TRP A 111 -12.69 10.98 -7.57
CA TRP A 111 -13.66 10.39 -8.52
C TRP A 111 -13.69 11.15 -9.84
N LEU A 112 -13.78 12.48 -9.76
CA LEU A 112 -13.75 13.33 -10.95
C LEU A 112 -12.41 13.23 -11.69
N GLY A 113 -11.27 13.25 -10.99
CA GLY A 113 -9.96 13.09 -11.60
C GLY A 113 -9.81 11.74 -12.32
N ALA A 114 -10.27 10.65 -11.71
CA ALA A 114 -10.29 9.33 -12.35
C ALA A 114 -11.18 9.31 -13.59
N ALA A 115 -12.36 9.96 -13.55
CA ALA A 115 -13.25 10.09 -14.70
C ALA A 115 -12.58 10.87 -15.85
N LEU A 116 -11.95 12.02 -15.58
CA LEU A 116 -11.21 12.80 -16.58
C LEU A 116 -10.05 12.01 -17.21
N ALA A 117 -9.35 11.20 -16.42
CA ALA A 117 -8.32 10.29 -16.93
C ALA A 117 -8.92 9.21 -17.85
N CYS A 118 -10.09 8.66 -17.49
CA CYS A 118 -10.83 7.71 -18.33
C CYS A 118 -11.34 8.34 -19.63
N GLU A 119 -11.71 9.63 -19.65
CA GLU A 119 -12.06 10.32 -20.90
C GLU A 119 -10.89 10.35 -21.88
N ARG A 120 -9.70 10.70 -21.39
CA ARG A 120 -8.48 10.67 -22.20
C ARG A 120 -8.13 9.26 -22.66
N ALA A 121 -8.26 8.28 -21.77
CA ALA A 121 -8.04 6.88 -22.09
C ALA A 121 -8.97 6.43 -23.22
N ALA A 122 -10.27 6.69 -23.09
CA ALA A 122 -11.28 6.31 -24.08
C ALA A 122 -11.02 6.95 -25.44
N ALA A 123 -10.66 8.23 -25.48
CA ALA A 123 -10.33 8.91 -26.75
C ALA A 123 -9.15 8.25 -27.46
N ALA A 124 -8.09 7.91 -26.72
CA ALA A 124 -6.93 7.19 -27.27
C ALA A 124 -7.30 5.77 -27.74
N LEU A 125 -8.10 5.04 -26.97
CA LEU A 125 -8.54 3.67 -27.32
C LEU A 125 -9.46 3.67 -28.56
N VAL A 126 -10.38 4.62 -28.67
CA VAL A 126 -11.23 4.79 -29.86
C VAL A 126 -10.39 5.12 -31.10
N GLN A 127 -9.38 5.98 -30.95
CA GLN A 127 -8.43 6.26 -32.03
C GLN A 127 -7.62 5.02 -32.42
N ALA A 128 -7.17 4.23 -31.43
CA ALA A 128 -6.48 2.97 -31.68
C ALA A 128 -7.37 1.99 -32.48
N MET A 129 -8.66 1.87 -32.11
CA MET A 129 -9.62 1.03 -32.83
C MET A 129 -9.85 1.48 -34.28
N ALA A 130 -9.71 2.77 -34.59
CA ALA A 130 -9.80 3.27 -35.96
C ALA A 130 -8.58 2.90 -36.82
N LEU A 131 -7.44 2.56 -36.21
CA LEU A 131 -6.16 2.36 -36.87
C LEU A 131 -5.78 0.90 -37.09
N SER A 132 -6.40 -0.04 -36.37
CA SER A 132 -6.12 -1.48 -36.51
C SER A 132 -7.37 -2.25 -36.94
N PRO A 133 -7.25 -3.25 -37.84
CA PRO A 133 -8.33 -4.19 -38.14
C PRO A 133 -8.52 -5.25 -37.06
N ARG A 134 -7.66 -5.30 -36.03
CA ARG A 134 -7.66 -6.32 -34.96
C ARG A 134 -7.54 -5.70 -33.55
N PRO A 135 -8.32 -4.67 -33.19
CA PRO A 135 -8.06 -3.86 -32.00
C PRO A 135 -8.52 -4.53 -30.68
N ILE A 136 -8.32 -5.84 -30.53
CA ILE A 136 -8.84 -6.62 -29.39
C ILE A 136 -8.32 -6.07 -28.06
N ALA A 137 -7.02 -5.77 -27.96
CA ALA A 137 -6.46 -5.20 -26.73
C ALA A 137 -7.14 -3.86 -26.37
N ALA A 138 -7.46 -3.02 -27.36
CA ALA A 138 -8.16 -1.77 -27.10
C ALA A 138 -9.62 -1.99 -26.67
N CYS A 139 -10.31 -2.99 -27.25
CA CYS A 139 -11.66 -3.38 -26.83
C CYS A 139 -11.65 -3.92 -25.39
N VAL A 140 -10.67 -4.73 -25.02
CA VAL A 140 -10.53 -5.27 -23.66
C VAL A 140 -10.23 -4.15 -22.66
N THR A 141 -9.30 -3.23 -22.94
CA THR A 141 -9.05 -2.10 -22.05
C THR A 141 -10.30 -1.22 -21.90
N MET A 142 -11.01 -0.94 -22.99
CA MET A 142 -12.26 -0.16 -22.95
C MET A 142 -13.34 -0.88 -22.11
N MET A 143 -13.49 -2.19 -22.26
CA MET A 143 -14.38 -3.02 -21.44
C MET A 143 -14.05 -2.88 -19.94
N GLN A 144 -12.78 -3.04 -19.57
CA GLN A 144 -12.33 -2.96 -18.18
C GLN A 144 -12.56 -1.55 -17.61
N MET A 145 -12.26 -0.52 -18.40
CA MET A 145 -12.50 0.89 -18.02
C MET A 145 -13.99 1.14 -17.79
N CYS A 146 -14.86 0.73 -18.71
CA CYS A 146 -16.31 0.89 -18.54
C CYS A 146 -16.86 0.11 -17.34
N ALA A 147 -16.32 -1.08 -17.07
CA ALA A 147 -16.74 -1.87 -15.92
C ALA A 147 -16.28 -1.26 -14.58
N HIS A 148 -15.12 -0.58 -14.57
CA HIS A 148 -14.54 -0.02 -13.35
C HIS A 148 -14.99 1.42 -13.06
N PHE A 149 -15.10 2.29 -14.08
CA PHE A 149 -15.31 3.73 -13.96
C PHE A 149 -16.49 4.28 -14.78
N GLN A 150 -17.31 3.40 -15.36
CA GLN A 150 -18.37 3.75 -16.30
C GLN A 150 -17.84 4.29 -17.64
N GLU A 151 -18.74 4.37 -18.62
CA GLU A 151 -18.39 4.90 -19.94
C GLU A 151 -18.45 6.42 -19.99
N PRO A 152 -17.43 7.10 -20.58
CA PRO A 152 -17.44 8.54 -20.77
C PRO A 152 -18.71 9.05 -21.46
N TYR A 153 -19.20 10.20 -20.98
CA TYR A 153 -20.43 10.79 -21.49
C TYR A 153 -20.38 11.09 -22.98
N TRP A 154 -19.30 11.72 -23.46
CA TRP A 154 -19.18 12.08 -24.87
C TRP A 154 -19.29 10.85 -25.78
N LEU A 155 -18.71 9.72 -25.36
CA LEU A 155 -18.77 8.47 -26.12
C LEU A 155 -20.18 7.89 -26.14
N ARG A 156 -20.90 7.95 -25.02
CA ARG A 156 -22.32 7.58 -24.95
C ARG A 156 -23.19 8.41 -25.91
N GLN A 157 -22.94 9.72 -26.01
CA GLN A 157 -23.67 10.58 -26.95
C GLN A 157 -23.42 10.18 -28.41
N LEU A 158 -22.18 9.84 -28.78
CA LEU A 158 -21.88 9.36 -30.12
C LEU A 158 -22.61 8.04 -30.45
N PHE A 159 -22.73 7.11 -29.50
CA PHE A 159 -23.55 5.90 -29.67
C PHE A 159 -25.04 6.20 -29.82
N LEU A 160 -25.54 7.27 -29.22
CA LEU A 160 -26.92 7.76 -29.39
C LEU A 160 -27.12 8.53 -30.70
N GLY A 161 -26.05 8.79 -31.46
CA GLY A 161 -26.10 9.61 -32.68
C GLY A 161 -26.20 11.12 -32.43
N ASN A 162 -25.89 11.56 -31.21
CA ASN A 162 -25.88 12.97 -30.82
C ASN A 162 -24.45 13.53 -30.82
N ALA A 163 -24.32 14.83 -31.11
CA ALA A 163 -23.07 15.54 -30.83
C ALA A 163 -22.97 15.80 -29.32
N PRO A 164 -21.84 15.51 -28.66
CA PRO A 164 -21.69 15.78 -27.24
C PRO A 164 -21.64 17.29 -26.98
N GLU A 165 -22.46 17.78 -26.04
CA GLU A 165 -22.47 19.20 -25.66
C GLU A 165 -21.22 19.59 -24.86
N THR A 166 -20.70 18.63 -24.07
CA THR A 166 -19.50 18.72 -23.24
C THR A 166 -18.76 17.39 -23.25
N ILE A 167 -17.51 17.38 -22.76
CA ILE A 167 -16.74 16.13 -22.59
C ILE A 167 -17.28 15.36 -21.36
N THR A 168 -17.36 16.05 -20.22
CA THR A 168 -17.93 15.61 -18.94
C THR A 168 -19.38 16.07 -18.80
N HIS A 169 -20.29 15.20 -18.36
CA HIS A 169 -21.69 15.57 -18.03
C HIS A 169 -21.91 15.85 -16.54
N GLU A 170 -20.94 15.57 -15.67
CA GLU A 170 -21.13 15.87 -14.24
C GLU A 170 -21.28 17.39 -14.05
N ASP A 171 -22.44 17.79 -13.55
CA ASP A 171 -22.71 19.16 -13.09
C ASP A 171 -21.82 19.41 -11.86
N ILE A 172 -20.60 19.88 -12.09
CA ILE A 172 -19.64 20.22 -11.02
C ILE A 172 -20.02 21.59 -10.50
N ASP A 173 -20.94 21.61 -9.54
CA ASP A 173 -21.44 22.85 -8.94
C ASP A 173 -20.50 23.41 -7.84
N GLU A 174 -19.56 22.61 -7.34
CA GLU A 174 -18.69 23.00 -6.22
C GLU A 174 -17.45 23.80 -6.68
N PRO A 175 -17.24 25.03 -6.17
CA PRO A 175 -16.07 25.84 -6.51
C PRO A 175 -14.74 25.17 -6.14
N GLY A 176 -13.81 25.10 -7.08
CA GLY A 176 -12.45 24.53 -6.87
C GLY A 176 -12.35 23.02 -7.05
N MET A 177 -13.46 22.29 -7.17
CA MET A 177 -13.48 20.83 -7.38
C MET A 177 -12.76 20.41 -8.67
N MET A 178 -13.01 21.14 -9.77
CA MET A 178 -12.33 20.89 -11.04
C MET A 178 -10.82 21.15 -10.93
N ASP A 179 -10.40 22.20 -10.22
CA ASP A 179 -8.98 22.51 -10.06
C ASP A 179 -8.25 21.43 -9.25
N ALA A 180 -8.91 20.89 -8.20
CA ALA A 180 -8.39 19.77 -7.43
C ALA A 180 -8.29 18.48 -8.27
N ALA A 181 -9.33 18.16 -9.04
CA ALA A 181 -9.29 17.02 -9.97
C ALA A 181 -8.17 17.15 -11.02
N LEU A 182 -7.98 18.35 -11.58
CA LEU A 182 -6.91 18.63 -12.54
C LEU A 182 -5.51 18.56 -11.91
N ALA A 183 -5.38 18.88 -10.62
CA ALA A 183 -4.12 18.72 -9.89
C ALA A 183 -3.69 17.25 -9.83
N HIS A 184 -4.62 16.33 -9.55
CA HIS A 184 -4.35 14.87 -9.59
C HIS A 184 -3.88 14.40 -10.96
N LEU A 185 -4.50 14.87 -12.04
CA LEU A 185 -4.06 14.55 -13.41
C LEU A 185 -2.63 15.04 -13.65
N ALA A 186 -2.30 16.27 -13.24
CA ALA A 186 -0.99 16.86 -13.43
C ALA A 186 0.11 16.14 -12.65
N GLU A 187 -0.18 15.73 -11.41
CA GLU A 187 0.71 14.94 -10.56
C GLU A 187 1.08 13.60 -11.19
N LEU A 188 0.14 12.98 -11.91
CA LEU A 188 0.32 11.69 -12.57
C LEU A 188 0.59 11.79 -14.08
N GLY A 189 0.89 12.99 -14.58
CA GLY A 189 1.24 13.23 -15.98
C GLY A 189 0.12 12.94 -16.98
N VAL A 190 -1.13 12.82 -16.56
CA VAL A 190 -2.26 12.54 -17.46
C VAL A 190 -2.65 13.81 -18.21
N PRO A 191 -2.56 13.85 -19.55
CA PRO A 191 -2.99 15.00 -20.31
C PRO A 191 -4.52 15.12 -20.30
N ARG A 192 -5.02 16.32 -19.97
CA ARG A 192 -6.45 16.64 -20.07
C ARG A 192 -6.92 16.52 -21.53
N LEU A 193 -8.04 15.84 -21.76
CA LEU A 193 -8.70 15.82 -23.05
C LEU A 193 -9.33 17.20 -23.33
N THR A 194 -9.08 17.77 -24.52
CA THR A 194 -9.71 19.02 -24.96
C THR A 194 -10.81 18.75 -25.98
N PRO A 195 -11.80 19.66 -26.16
CA PRO A 195 -12.90 19.44 -27.11
C PRO A 195 -12.43 19.19 -28.54
N GLU A 196 -11.32 19.80 -28.95
CA GLU A 196 -10.73 19.63 -30.28
C GLU A 196 -10.08 18.25 -30.49
N GLN A 197 -9.83 17.52 -29.41
CA GLN A 197 -9.25 16.18 -29.41
C GLN A 197 -10.32 15.08 -29.25
N THR A 198 -11.57 15.45 -28.96
CA THR A 198 -12.68 14.52 -28.84
C THR A 198 -13.10 14.05 -30.24
N PRO A 199 -13.29 12.75 -30.48
CA PRO A 199 -13.83 12.26 -31.75
C PRO A 199 -15.23 12.82 -32.05
N ASP A 200 -15.45 13.30 -33.27
CA ASP A 200 -16.75 13.82 -33.72
C ASP A 200 -17.73 12.70 -34.14
N ALA A 201 -17.23 11.47 -34.35
CA ALA A 201 -18.01 10.31 -34.76
C ALA A 201 -17.34 9.00 -34.31
N LEU A 202 -18.14 7.93 -34.20
CA LEU A 202 -17.61 6.59 -33.95
C LEU A 202 -16.77 6.08 -35.14
N PRO A 203 -15.66 5.36 -34.88
CA PRO A 203 -14.92 4.64 -35.92
C PRO A 203 -15.83 3.75 -36.77
N THR A 204 -15.61 3.71 -38.08
CA THR A 204 -16.47 2.96 -39.03
C THR A 204 -16.53 1.45 -38.74
N GLY A 205 -15.52 0.90 -38.06
CA GLY A 205 -15.49 -0.50 -37.64
C GLY A 205 -16.32 -0.84 -36.40
N LEU A 206 -16.86 0.17 -35.69
CA LEU A 206 -17.71 -0.05 -34.52
C LEU A 206 -19.17 -0.14 -34.93
N ALA A 207 -19.79 -1.29 -34.64
CA ALA A 207 -21.22 -1.50 -34.86
C ALA A 207 -22.06 -0.62 -33.92
N PRO A 208 -23.26 -0.17 -34.33
CA PRO A 208 -24.18 0.49 -33.41
C PRO A 208 -24.58 -0.45 -32.27
N ARG A 209 -24.92 0.10 -31.11
CA ARG A 209 -25.39 -0.67 -29.96
C ARG A 209 -26.82 -1.14 -30.14
N ALA A 210 -27.09 -2.35 -29.67
CA ALA A 210 -28.44 -2.78 -29.38
C ALA A 210 -28.95 -2.12 -28.09
N GLU A 211 -30.27 -2.00 -27.93
CA GLU A 211 -30.90 -1.31 -26.80
C GLU A 211 -30.47 -1.90 -25.43
N HIS A 212 -30.33 -3.23 -25.33
CA HIS A 212 -29.88 -3.90 -24.10
C HIS A 212 -28.37 -3.73 -23.81
N GLU A 213 -27.57 -3.32 -24.80
CA GLU A 213 -26.14 -3.04 -24.66
C GLU A 213 -25.88 -1.61 -24.17
N MET A 214 -26.91 -0.76 -24.13
CA MET A 214 -26.80 0.62 -23.65
C MET A 214 -26.64 0.70 -22.13
N ASP A 215 -27.24 -0.25 -21.41
CA ASP A 215 -27.20 -0.30 -19.95
C ASP A 215 -25.95 -1.02 -19.40
N GLN A 216 -25.30 -1.86 -20.22
CA GLN A 216 -24.09 -2.61 -19.84
C GLN A 216 -22.99 -2.45 -20.90
N ALA A 217 -22.33 -1.28 -20.92
CA ALA A 217 -21.29 -0.96 -21.90
C ALA A 217 -20.15 -2.00 -21.95
N LYS A 218 -19.80 -2.63 -20.82
CA LYS A 218 -18.78 -3.70 -20.76
C LYS A 218 -19.13 -4.89 -21.69
N ASP A 219 -20.41 -5.25 -21.79
CA ASP A 219 -20.87 -6.39 -22.59
C ASP A 219 -20.67 -6.11 -24.09
N TYR A 220 -21.01 -4.89 -24.52
CA TYR A 220 -20.78 -4.45 -25.90
C TYR A 220 -19.31 -4.60 -26.28
N TRP A 221 -18.39 -4.11 -25.43
CA TRP A 221 -16.95 -4.14 -25.72
C TRP A 221 -16.39 -5.56 -25.73
N LEU A 222 -16.87 -6.45 -24.86
CA LEU A 222 -16.56 -7.88 -24.92
C LEU A 222 -17.02 -8.50 -26.25
N LEU A 223 -18.27 -8.26 -26.64
CA LEU A 223 -18.84 -8.81 -27.86
C LEU A 223 -18.11 -8.31 -29.11
N ARG A 224 -17.66 -7.04 -29.13
CA ARG A 224 -16.79 -6.52 -30.21
C ARG A 224 -15.46 -7.28 -30.29
N ALA A 225 -14.83 -7.57 -29.15
CA ALA A 225 -13.60 -8.36 -29.11
C ALA A 225 -13.82 -9.80 -29.63
N LEU A 226 -14.93 -10.44 -29.23
CA LEU A 226 -15.26 -11.81 -29.61
C LEU A 226 -15.74 -11.94 -31.06
N ASP A 227 -16.38 -10.91 -31.62
CA ASP A 227 -16.73 -10.86 -33.05
C ASP A 227 -15.47 -10.84 -33.93
N LEU A 228 -14.41 -10.18 -33.48
CA LEU A 228 -13.11 -10.17 -34.17
C LEU A 228 -12.40 -11.53 -34.04
N ARG A 229 -12.45 -12.12 -32.85
CA ARG A 229 -11.82 -13.42 -32.56
C ARG A 229 -12.61 -14.22 -31.52
N PRO A 230 -13.45 -15.17 -31.94
CA PRO A 230 -14.17 -16.04 -31.03
C PRO A 230 -13.20 -16.87 -30.17
N GLY A 231 -13.54 -17.08 -28.90
CA GLY A 231 -12.72 -17.87 -27.98
C GLY A 231 -11.42 -17.18 -27.53
N HIS A 232 -11.37 -15.84 -27.56
CA HIS A 232 -10.21 -15.12 -27.04
C HIS A 232 -10.16 -15.18 -25.50
N LEU A 233 -9.37 -16.12 -24.97
CA LEU A 233 -9.27 -16.38 -23.53
C LEU A 233 -8.96 -15.13 -22.69
N GLY A 234 -7.96 -14.32 -23.07
CA GLY A 234 -7.61 -13.12 -22.31
C GLY A 234 -8.76 -12.12 -22.16
N ALA A 235 -9.62 -11.98 -23.17
CA ALA A 235 -10.80 -11.11 -23.10
C ALA A 235 -11.86 -11.68 -22.15
N LEU A 236 -12.11 -12.99 -22.22
CA LEU A 236 -13.07 -13.69 -21.35
C LEU A 236 -12.60 -13.71 -19.89
N MET A 237 -11.31 -13.92 -19.63
CA MET A 237 -10.75 -13.82 -18.28
C MET A 237 -10.84 -12.40 -17.73
N ALA A 238 -10.52 -11.39 -18.53
CA ALA A 238 -10.67 -9.99 -18.13
C ALA A 238 -12.12 -9.65 -17.79
N TYR A 239 -13.09 -10.17 -18.55
CA TYR A 239 -14.51 -9.98 -18.26
C TYR A 239 -14.96 -10.72 -16.98
N ALA A 240 -14.50 -11.95 -16.77
CA ALA A 240 -14.81 -12.76 -15.58
C ALA A 240 -14.43 -12.04 -14.27
N GLN A 241 -13.33 -11.26 -14.27
CA GLN A 241 -12.92 -10.44 -13.13
C GLN A 241 -14.00 -9.42 -12.69
N TYR A 242 -14.87 -8.97 -13.61
CA TYR A 242 -15.98 -8.05 -13.37
C TYR A 242 -17.34 -8.76 -13.25
N LEU A 243 -17.33 -10.09 -13.10
CA LEU A 243 -18.49 -10.89 -12.65
C LEU A 243 -18.38 -11.27 -11.17
N ARG A 244 -17.30 -10.89 -10.48
CA ARG A 244 -17.16 -11.13 -9.03
C ARG A 244 -18.23 -10.35 -8.24
N PRO A 245 -18.64 -10.81 -7.04
CA PRO A 245 -19.70 -10.16 -6.25
C PRO A 245 -19.51 -8.67 -6.00
N ARG A 246 -18.26 -8.23 -5.77
CA ARG A 246 -17.92 -6.81 -5.59
C ARG A 246 -18.26 -5.91 -6.79
N TRP A 247 -18.48 -6.49 -7.98
CA TRP A 247 -18.85 -5.81 -9.23
C TRP A 247 -20.32 -6.08 -9.63
N GLY A 248 -21.12 -6.66 -8.73
CA GLY A 248 -22.54 -6.93 -8.95
C GLY A 248 -22.86 -8.24 -9.69
N GLY A 249 -21.88 -9.11 -9.91
CA GLY A 249 -22.10 -10.48 -10.40
C GLY A 249 -22.13 -11.52 -9.27
N SER A 250 -21.88 -12.78 -9.60
CA SER A 250 -21.83 -13.91 -8.66
C SER A 250 -20.81 -14.98 -9.08
N TYR A 251 -20.45 -15.87 -8.16
CA TYR A 251 -19.57 -17.01 -8.50
C TYR A 251 -20.25 -17.97 -9.47
N GLU A 252 -21.58 -18.10 -9.37
CA GLU A 252 -22.44 -18.83 -10.30
C GLU A 252 -22.43 -18.22 -11.71
N ASP A 253 -22.36 -16.89 -11.84
CA ASP A 253 -22.23 -16.23 -13.14
C ASP A 253 -20.88 -16.56 -13.80
N ILE A 254 -19.80 -16.65 -13.02
CA ILE A 254 -18.47 -17.03 -13.53
C ILE A 254 -18.46 -18.49 -14.02
N ASP A 255 -18.97 -19.42 -13.21
CA ASP A 255 -19.04 -20.84 -13.63
C ASP A 255 -20.03 -21.03 -14.79
N GLY A 256 -21.18 -20.35 -14.74
CA GLY A 256 -22.18 -20.32 -15.80
C GLY A 256 -21.62 -19.78 -17.11
N MET A 257 -20.79 -18.73 -17.07
CA MET A 257 -20.09 -18.22 -18.25
C MET A 257 -19.09 -19.24 -18.79
N ALA A 258 -18.29 -19.89 -17.94
CA ALA A 258 -17.31 -20.91 -18.35
C ALA A 258 -17.98 -22.14 -19.01
N GLY A 259 -19.17 -22.52 -18.54
CA GLY A 259 -19.99 -23.58 -19.12
C GLY A 259 -20.83 -23.14 -20.34
N GLY A 260 -21.05 -21.83 -20.50
CA GLY A 260 -22.02 -21.25 -21.42
C GLY A 260 -21.55 -21.07 -22.87
N PRO A 261 -22.42 -20.49 -23.71
CA PRO A 261 -22.15 -20.32 -25.15
C PRO A 261 -21.00 -19.36 -25.46
N LEU A 262 -20.73 -18.36 -24.61
CA LEU A 262 -19.60 -17.43 -24.79
C LEU A 262 -18.25 -18.15 -24.77
N CYS A 263 -18.13 -19.20 -23.95
CA CYS A 263 -16.91 -20.01 -23.83
C CYS A 263 -16.96 -21.28 -24.69
N ALA A 264 -17.91 -21.42 -25.62
CA ALA A 264 -18.10 -22.65 -26.40
C ALA A 264 -16.85 -23.04 -27.22
N ALA A 265 -16.09 -22.05 -27.69
CA ALA A 265 -14.87 -22.25 -28.46
C ALA A 265 -13.63 -22.60 -27.60
N LEU A 266 -13.72 -22.48 -26.27
CA LEU A 266 -12.61 -22.77 -25.36
C LEU A 266 -12.51 -24.27 -25.05
N SER A 267 -11.26 -24.75 -24.93
CA SER A 267 -10.96 -26.06 -24.35
C SER A 267 -11.27 -26.11 -22.85
N GLU A 268 -11.36 -27.31 -22.27
CA GLU A 268 -11.65 -27.46 -20.84
C GLU A 268 -10.56 -26.84 -19.96
N LEU A 269 -9.29 -26.95 -20.36
CA LEU A 269 -8.15 -26.27 -19.73
C LEU A 269 -8.38 -24.76 -19.61
N GLN A 270 -8.88 -24.13 -20.67
CA GLN A 270 -9.13 -22.68 -20.72
C GLN A 270 -10.39 -22.28 -19.95
N ARG A 271 -11.44 -23.11 -19.96
CA ARG A 271 -12.63 -22.90 -19.13
C ARG A 271 -12.29 -22.98 -17.65
N ASN A 272 -11.40 -23.89 -17.25
CA ASN A 272 -10.94 -23.99 -15.87
C ASN A 272 -10.11 -22.77 -15.43
N ALA A 273 -9.41 -22.09 -16.35
CA ALA A 273 -8.78 -20.80 -16.05
C ALA A 273 -9.78 -19.72 -15.66
N ILE A 274 -10.95 -19.70 -16.31
CA ILE A 274 -12.05 -18.79 -15.94
C ILE A 274 -12.65 -19.19 -14.60
N ARG A 275 -12.92 -20.48 -14.37
CA ARG A 275 -13.49 -20.97 -13.10
C ARG A 275 -12.59 -20.68 -11.90
N TRP A 276 -11.28 -20.73 -12.09
CA TRP A 276 -10.31 -20.43 -11.03
C TRP A 276 -10.50 -19.03 -10.45
N ILE A 277 -10.88 -18.05 -11.26
CA ILE A 277 -11.15 -16.67 -10.81
C ILE A 277 -12.27 -16.64 -9.76
N GLY A 278 -13.36 -17.38 -10.00
CA GLY A 278 -14.48 -17.46 -9.06
C GLY A 278 -14.13 -18.27 -7.81
N ILE A 279 -13.43 -19.41 -7.97
CA ILE A 279 -13.01 -20.26 -6.86
C ILE A 279 -12.08 -19.50 -5.91
N LEU A 280 -11.04 -18.85 -6.45
CA LEU A 280 -10.10 -18.10 -5.64
C LEU A 280 -10.75 -16.90 -4.94
N ASP A 281 -11.64 -16.16 -5.62
CA ASP A 281 -12.33 -15.01 -5.00
C ASP A 281 -13.36 -15.46 -3.94
N SER A 282 -13.91 -16.67 -4.07
CA SER A 282 -14.80 -17.27 -3.06
C SER A 282 -14.06 -17.71 -1.80
N MET A 283 -12.76 -17.99 -1.90
CA MET A 283 -11.89 -18.21 -0.76
C MET A 283 -11.58 -16.85 -0.13
N GLY A 284 -12.14 -16.59 1.05
CA GLY A 284 -11.82 -15.42 1.85
C GLY A 284 -10.50 -15.63 2.60
N ASP A 285 -10.45 -15.12 3.83
CA ASP A 285 -9.37 -15.45 4.75
C ASP A 285 -9.35 -16.95 5.05
N TYR A 286 -8.16 -17.50 5.22
CA TYR A 286 -8.04 -18.92 5.56
C TYR A 286 -8.64 -19.20 6.94
N PRO A 287 -9.34 -20.34 7.09
CA PRO A 287 -9.95 -20.69 8.38
C PRO A 287 -8.88 -20.91 9.44
N GLU A 288 -9.21 -20.58 10.69
CA GLU A 288 -8.36 -20.88 11.84
C GLU A 288 -8.18 -22.40 12.00
N PRO A 289 -7.02 -22.88 12.48
CA PRO A 289 -6.74 -24.31 12.61
C PRO A 289 -7.76 -25.10 13.47
N ASP A 290 -8.49 -24.43 14.35
CA ASP A 290 -9.50 -25.04 15.22
C ASP A 290 -10.90 -25.13 14.59
N ASP A 291 -11.15 -24.47 13.44
CA ASP A 291 -12.40 -24.59 12.68
C ASP A 291 -12.36 -25.78 11.70
N ALA A 292 -12.50 -26.98 12.25
CA ALA A 292 -12.37 -28.22 11.49
C ALA A 292 -13.34 -28.34 10.30
N GLU A 293 -14.53 -27.73 10.36
CA GLU A 293 -15.51 -27.77 9.27
C GLU A 293 -15.07 -26.90 8.10
N ALA A 294 -14.71 -25.64 8.37
CA ALA A 294 -14.22 -24.73 7.34
C ALA A 294 -12.87 -25.18 6.74
N VAL A 295 -11.99 -25.74 7.58
CA VAL A 295 -10.72 -26.34 7.14
C VAL A 295 -10.94 -27.47 6.14
N GLU A 296 -11.89 -28.38 6.41
CA GLU A 296 -12.16 -29.48 5.49
C GLU A 296 -12.82 -28.98 4.20
N GLU A 297 -13.71 -27.98 4.27
CA GLU A 297 -14.30 -27.34 3.07
C GLU A 297 -13.23 -26.76 2.13
N TYR A 298 -12.29 -25.98 2.68
CA TYR A 298 -11.20 -25.40 1.88
C TYR A 298 -10.29 -26.49 1.29
N ARG A 299 -9.98 -27.53 2.07
CA ARG A 299 -9.20 -28.67 1.58
C ARG A 299 -9.91 -29.34 0.41
N GLU A 300 -11.19 -29.66 0.53
CA GLU A 300 -11.98 -30.29 -0.53
C GLU A 300 -12.02 -29.42 -1.79
N MET A 301 -12.16 -28.10 -1.65
CA MET A 301 -12.13 -27.17 -2.78
C MET A 301 -10.80 -27.23 -3.56
N PHE A 302 -9.66 -27.17 -2.87
CA PHE A 302 -8.34 -27.26 -3.52
C PHE A 302 -8.12 -28.63 -4.16
N GLU A 303 -8.40 -29.72 -3.44
CA GLU A 303 -8.20 -31.08 -3.94
C GLU A 303 -9.09 -31.36 -5.16
N SER A 304 -10.37 -30.97 -5.09
CA SER A 304 -11.33 -31.10 -6.19
C SER A 304 -10.88 -30.32 -7.43
N PHE A 305 -10.40 -29.08 -7.25
CA PHE A 305 -9.93 -28.28 -8.38
C PHE A 305 -8.64 -28.85 -9.00
N LEU A 306 -7.69 -29.33 -8.18
CA LEU A 306 -6.43 -29.91 -8.66
C LEU A 306 -6.60 -31.23 -9.41
N GLN A 307 -7.73 -31.92 -9.25
CA GLN A 307 -8.13 -33.09 -10.04
C GLN A 307 -8.59 -32.75 -11.47
N ARG A 308 -8.93 -31.49 -11.75
CA ARG A 308 -9.32 -31.03 -13.09
C ARG A 308 -8.12 -30.93 -14.03
N GLU A 309 -8.40 -30.88 -15.33
CA GLU A 309 -7.40 -30.50 -16.33
C GLU A 309 -7.10 -29.00 -16.21
N LEU A 310 -5.88 -28.65 -15.77
CA LEU A 310 -5.44 -27.28 -15.55
C LEU A 310 -4.26 -26.93 -16.47
N ARG A 311 -4.21 -25.68 -16.94
CA ARG A 311 -3.00 -25.17 -17.59
C ARG A 311 -1.87 -25.08 -16.55
N PRO A 312 -0.60 -25.05 -16.99
CA PRO A 312 0.55 -24.95 -16.09
C PRO A 312 0.46 -23.79 -15.09
N GLU A 313 -0.06 -22.64 -15.52
CA GLU A 313 -0.23 -21.45 -14.67
C GLU A 313 -1.30 -21.63 -13.59
N GLU A 314 -2.54 -22.04 -13.94
CA GLU A 314 -3.56 -22.31 -12.93
C GLU A 314 -3.19 -23.44 -11.98
N ARG A 315 -2.48 -24.46 -12.47
CA ARG A 315 -1.95 -25.52 -11.60
C ARG A 315 -0.94 -24.97 -10.61
N GLY A 316 -0.02 -24.12 -11.07
CA GLY A 316 0.94 -23.42 -10.22
C GLY A 316 0.25 -22.55 -9.17
N MET A 317 -0.73 -21.75 -9.59
CA MET A 317 -1.51 -20.90 -8.69
C MET A 317 -2.25 -21.71 -7.63
N ALA A 318 -3.05 -22.70 -8.04
CA ALA A 318 -3.81 -23.54 -7.12
C ALA A 318 -2.92 -24.26 -6.10
N LEU A 319 -1.77 -24.79 -6.54
CA LEU A 319 -0.80 -25.43 -5.64
C LEU A 319 -0.17 -24.45 -4.65
N GLY A 320 0.15 -23.22 -5.06
CA GLY A 320 0.78 -22.23 -4.17
C GLY A 320 -0.19 -21.68 -3.12
N PHE A 321 -1.43 -21.38 -3.50
CA PHE A 321 -2.47 -21.03 -2.54
C PHE A 321 -2.83 -22.20 -1.62
N TYR A 322 -2.86 -23.43 -2.15
CA TYR A 322 -3.06 -24.61 -1.31
C TYR A 322 -1.90 -24.81 -0.32
N ALA A 323 -0.66 -24.59 -0.75
CA ALA A 323 0.50 -24.65 0.13
C ALA A 323 0.42 -23.61 1.27
N GLN A 324 -0.06 -22.40 0.97
CA GLN A 324 -0.29 -21.37 1.98
C GLN A 324 -1.38 -21.79 2.98
N PHE A 325 -2.51 -22.29 2.50
CA PHE A 325 -3.57 -22.86 3.34
C PHE A 325 -3.05 -24.00 4.24
N VAL A 326 -2.26 -24.93 3.67
CA VAL A 326 -1.68 -26.05 4.44
C VAL A 326 -0.71 -25.55 5.51
N SER A 327 0.09 -24.53 5.21
CA SER A 327 1.01 -23.91 6.17
C SER A 327 0.27 -23.22 7.32
N TYR A 328 -0.80 -22.48 7.01
CA TYR A 328 -1.57 -21.71 7.98
C TYR A 328 -2.59 -22.58 8.75
N SER A 329 -3.59 -23.12 8.05
CA SER A 329 -4.74 -23.77 8.66
C SER A 329 -4.50 -25.22 9.08
N LEU A 330 -3.61 -25.95 8.39
CA LEU A 330 -3.27 -27.34 8.75
C LEU A 330 -2.00 -27.45 9.60
N GLU A 331 -1.25 -26.35 9.74
CA GLU A 331 0.04 -26.28 10.41
C GLU A 331 1.07 -27.32 9.92
N ASP A 332 0.92 -27.87 8.71
CA ASP A 332 1.83 -28.87 8.13
C ASP A 332 2.85 -28.22 7.19
N GLN A 333 3.96 -27.78 7.80
CA GLN A 333 5.00 -27.04 7.08
C GLN A 333 5.76 -27.89 6.07
N VAL A 334 5.87 -29.20 6.31
CA VAL A 334 6.58 -30.12 5.41
C VAL A 334 5.74 -30.35 4.15
N GLN A 335 4.44 -30.58 4.31
CA GLN A 335 3.53 -30.69 3.18
C GLN A 335 3.42 -29.36 2.42
N ALA A 336 3.31 -28.23 3.12
CA ALA A 336 3.28 -26.91 2.51
C ALA A 336 4.54 -26.67 1.65
N ARG A 337 5.74 -26.97 2.17
CA ARG A 337 6.99 -26.84 1.41
C ARG A 337 7.03 -27.73 0.17
N ALA A 338 6.48 -28.95 0.25
CA ALA A 338 6.40 -29.84 -0.92
C ALA A 338 5.42 -29.32 -1.97
N LEU A 339 4.28 -28.74 -1.55
CA LEU A 339 3.31 -28.12 -2.45
C LEU A 339 3.86 -26.85 -3.11
N HIS A 340 4.61 -26.02 -2.37
CA HIS A 340 5.30 -24.85 -2.94
C HIS A 340 6.31 -25.25 -4.02
N ALA A 341 7.07 -26.33 -3.83
CA ALA A 341 7.95 -26.85 -4.89
C ALA A 341 7.19 -27.34 -6.12
N GLN A 342 6.07 -28.06 -5.92
CA GLN A 342 5.21 -28.48 -7.02
C GLN A 342 4.61 -27.28 -7.76
N SER A 343 4.22 -26.23 -7.03
CA SER A 343 3.75 -24.96 -7.60
C SER A 343 4.83 -24.33 -8.49
N ALA A 344 6.04 -24.14 -7.96
CA ALA A 344 7.17 -23.56 -8.70
C ALA A 344 7.54 -24.36 -9.96
N ALA A 345 7.42 -25.69 -9.91
CA ALA A 345 7.65 -26.59 -11.04
C ALA A 345 6.51 -26.57 -12.07
N ALA A 346 5.27 -26.32 -11.64
CA ALA A 346 4.11 -26.25 -12.53
C ALA A 346 4.10 -24.97 -13.37
N PHE A 347 4.55 -23.83 -12.82
CA PHE A 347 4.59 -22.58 -13.59
C PHE A 347 5.51 -22.67 -14.82
N PRO A 348 5.12 -22.08 -15.97
CA PRO A 348 6.00 -21.92 -17.12
C PRO A 348 7.31 -21.20 -16.79
N PRO A 349 8.40 -21.42 -17.56
CA PRO A 349 9.64 -20.69 -17.37
C PRO A 349 9.40 -19.17 -17.44
N ASN A 350 9.85 -18.45 -16.40
CA ASN A 350 9.67 -16.99 -16.19
C ASN A 350 8.27 -16.53 -15.74
N ARG A 351 7.36 -17.44 -15.39
CA ARG A 351 6.12 -17.11 -14.66
C ARG A 351 6.20 -17.59 -13.20
N TYR A 352 5.52 -16.87 -12.33
CA TYR A 352 5.27 -17.16 -10.92
C TYR A 352 4.20 -16.15 -10.42
N PHE A 353 3.88 -16.14 -9.13
CA PHE A 353 3.06 -15.09 -8.53
C PHE A 353 3.74 -13.72 -8.67
N GLY A 354 2.97 -12.69 -9.07
CA GLY A 354 3.46 -11.32 -9.22
C GLY A 354 3.64 -10.58 -7.89
N ASP A 355 2.84 -10.95 -6.89
CA ASP A 355 2.82 -10.33 -5.56
C ASP A 355 3.73 -11.07 -4.58
N VAL A 356 4.26 -10.35 -3.60
CA VAL A 356 5.07 -10.94 -2.52
C VAL A 356 4.23 -11.44 -1.36
N ASP A 357 3.08 -10.85 -1.14
CA ASP A 357 2.10 -11.36 -0.19
C ASP A 357 1.43 -12.64 -0.72
N GLY A 358 0.93 -13.44 0.21
CA GLY A 358 0.32 -14.73 -0.11
C GLY A 358 1.34 -15.86 -0.33
N PRO A 359 1.29 -16.60 -1.45
CA PRO A 359 2.10 -17.81 -1.64
C PRO A 359 3.61 -17.60 -1.56
N PHE A 360 4.14 -16.47 -2.07
CA PHE A 360 5.58 -16.20 -1.96
C PHE A 360 6.02 -15.99 -0.51
N ARG A 361 5.31 -15.14 0.25
CA ARG A 361 5.53 -14.94 1.69
C ARG A 361 5.43 -16.26 2.46
N SER A 362 4.43 -17.08 2.17
CA SER A 362 4.29 -18.41 2.77
C SER A 362 5.48 -19.30 2.45
N PHE A 363 5.96 -19.30 1.21
CA PHE A 363 7.13 -20.09 0.82
C PHE A 363 8.40 -19.59 1.52
N ALA A 364 8.57 -18.27 1.66
CA ALA A 364 9.65 -17.69 2.45
C ALA A 364 9.53 -18.09 3.93
N HIS A 365 8.33 -18.05 4.51
CA HIS A 365 8.05 -18.44 5.89
C HIS A 365 8.46 -19.89 6.18
N VAL A 366 8.03 -20.86 5.36
CA VAL A 366 8.42 -22.27 5.55
C VAL A 366 9.92 -22.51 5.34
N SER A 367 10.57 -21.72 4.49
CA SER A 367 12.00 -21.87 4.20
C SER A 367 12.90 -21.20 5.24
N ILE A 368 12.44 -20.10 5.84
CA ILE A 368 13.22 -19.25 6.75
C ILE A 368 12.86 -19.54 8.21
N ILE A 369 11.59 -19.36 8.60
CA ILE A 369 11.16 -19.55 10.00
C ILE A 369 11.24 -21.02 10.40
N HIS A 370 10.77 -21.93 9.53
CA HIS A 370 10.80 -23.36 9.79
C HIS A 370 12.10 -24.05 9.33
N GLY A 371 13.01 -23.30 8.68
CA GLY A 371 14.34 -23.79 8.30
C GLY A 371 14.33 -25.00 7.36
N LEU A 372 13.27 -25.19 6.57
CA LEU A 372 13.18 -26.34 5.67
C LEU A 372 14.17 -26.21 4.50
N PRO A 373 14.93 -27.27 4.17
CA PRO A 373 16.00 -27.19 3.19
C PRO A 373 15.47 -27.00 1.75
N ASP A 374 16.29 -26.39 0.90
CA ASP A 374 16.01 -26.17 -0.52
C ASP A 374 16.73 -27.20 -1.42
N ASP A 375 16.67 -28.48 -1.06
CA ASP A 375 17.41 -29.56 -1.75
C ASP A 375 16.96 -29.74 -3.21
N ASP A 376 15.70 -29.40 -3.52
CA ASP A 376 15.12 -29.44 -4.86
C ASP A 376 15.41 -28.15 -5.68
N GLY A 377 15.97 -27.11 -5.06
CA GLY A 377 16.26 -25.81 -5.67
C GLY A 377 15.02 -24.99 -6.04
N ALA A 378 13.84 -25.32 -5.51
CA ALA A 378 12.59 -24.64 -5.85
C ALA A 378 12.57 -23.19 -5.35
N PHE A 379 13.00 -22.95 -4.10
CA PHE A 379 13.01 -21.61 -3.53
C PHE A 379 14.02 -20.71 -4.25
N LYS A 380 15.20 -21.24 -4.57
CA LYS A 380 16.17 -20.59 -5.46
C LYS A 380 15.55 -20.19 -6.80
N SER A 381 14.91 -21.13 -7.49
CA SER A 381 14.30 -20.87 -8.80
C SER A 381 13.25 -19.77 -8.71
N VAL A 382 12.46 -19.72 -7.65
CA VAL A 382 11.46 -18.66 -7.44
C VAL A 382 12.14 -17.30 -7.25
N LEU A 383 13.15 -17.21 -6.37
CA LEU A 383 13.91 -15.97 -6.17
C LEU A 383 14.56 -15.49 -7.46
N GLU A 384 15.19 -16.38 -8.23
CA GLU A 384 15.80 -16.04 -9.53
C GLU A 384 14.76 -15.51 -10.54
N ARG A 385 13.58 -16.14 -10.62
CA ARG A 385 12.48 -15.69 -11.50
C ARG A 385 11.99 -14.30 -11.12
N MET A 386 11.68 -14.07 -9.84
CA MET A 386 11.15 -12.79 -9.36
C MET A 386 12.21 -11.68 -9.44
N CYS A 387 13.48 -11.98 -9.13
CA CYS A 387 14.57 -11.02 -9.32
C CYS A 387 14.76 -10.64 -10.79
N HIS A 388 14.51 -11.56 -11.71
CA HIS A 388 14.61 -11.29 -13.14
C HIS A 388 13.56 -10.27 -13.61
N TRP A 389 12.36 -10.26 -13.01
CA TRP A 389 11.30 -9.31 -13.38
C TRP A 389 11.61 -7.86 -13.03
N ASP A 390 12.46 -7.67 -12.02
CA ASP A 390 13.01 -6.37 -11.63
C ASP A 390 11.95 -5.35 -11.20
N THR A 391 10.89 -5.82 -10.54
CA THR A 391 9.74 -5.02 -10.11
C THR A 391 9.39 -5.10 -8.64
N VAL A 392 9.94 -6.06 -7.88
CA VAL A 392 9.60 -6.22 -6.45
C VAL A 392 10.85 -6.27 -5.59
N ALA A 393 10.87 -5.51 -4.50
CA ALA A 393 12.05 -5.30 -3.65
C ALA A 393 12.39 -6.55 -2.81
N THR A 394 11.39 -7.20 -2.22
CA THR A 394 11.59 -8.29 -1.25
C THR A 394 12.36 -9.50 -1.82
N PRO A 395 12.06 -10.02 -3.03
CA PRO A 395 12.84 -11.10 -3.62
C PRO A 395 14.29 -10.69 -3.91
N GLN A 396 14.53 -9.44 -4.31
CA GLN A 396 15.89 -8.91 -4.55
C GLN A 396 16.70 -8.91 -3.24
N ALA A 397 16.09 -8.45 -2.15
CA ALA A 397 16.69 -8.44 -0.82
C ALA A 397 17.02 -9.86 -0.33
N LEU A 398 16.09 -10.81 -0.44
CA LEU A 398 16.31 -12.20 -0.05
C LEU A 398 17.39 -12.88 -0.92
N ALA A 399 17.37 -12.67 -2.24
CA ALA A 399 18.41 -13.18 -3.13
C ALA A 399 19.79 -12.56 -2.81
N ALA A 400 19.85 -11.30 -2.38
CA ALA A 400 21.09 -10.68 -1.95
C ALA A 400 21.68 -11.37 -0.70
N VAL A 401 20.84 -11.67 0.29
CA VAL A 401 21.23 -12.47 1.46
C VAL A 401 21.72 -13.85 1.01
N ALA A 402 20.99 -14.50 0.10
CA ALA A 402 21.36 -15.81 -0.43
C ALA A 402 22.73 -15.81 -1.10
N HIS A 403 23.02 -14.81 -1.94
CA HIS A 403 24.33 -14.63 -2.57
C HIS A 403 25.42 -14.21 -1.57
N HIS A 404 25.12 -13.43 -0.54
CA HIS A 404 26.15 -13.03 0.44
C HIS A 404 26.62 -14.22 1.29
N TYR A 405 25.69 -15.10 1.68
CA TYR A 405 25.95 -16.21 2.60
C TYR A 405 26.04 -17.59 1.93
N GLY A 406 25.79 -17.69 0.62
CA GLY A 406 25.77 -18.97 -0.09
C GLY A 406 24.63 -19.89 0.36
N ARG A 407 23.42 -19.34 0.53
CA ARG A 407 22.23 -20.05 1.04
C ARG A 407 21.28 -20.48 -0.08
N TRP A 408 20.40 -21.44 0.24
CA TRP A 408 19.35 -21.94 -0.67
C TRP A 408 19.90 -22.29 -2.06
N GLY A 409 21.07 -22.94 -2.11
CA GLY A 409 21.71 -23.33 -3.37
C GLY A 409 22.33 -22.18 -4.20
N PHE A 410 22.36 -20.95 -3.70
CA PHE A 410 23.12 -19.85 -4.33
C PHE A 410 24.61 -19.98 -4.03
N ALA A 411 25.44 -19.65 -5.03
CA ALA A 411 26.87 -19.49 -4.84
C ALA A 411 27.16 -18.15 -4.17
N GLN A 412 28.20 -18.11 -3.33
CA GLN A 412 28.63 -16.88 -2.68
C GLN A 412 29.13 -15.88 -3.72
N ASP A 413 28.45 -14.74 -3.85
CA ASP A 413 28.81 -13.65 -4.75
C ASP A 413 28.44 -12.30 -4.10
N PRO A 414 29.38 -11.70 -3.34
CA PRO A 414 29.15 -10.43 -2.66
C PRO A 414 28.89 -9.27 -3.64
N ALA A 415 29.46 -9.30 -4.84
CA ALA A 415 29.25 -8.25 -5.83
C ALA A 415 27.81 -8.28 -6.37
N ARG A 416 27.31 -9.49 -6.65
CA ARG A 416 25.90 -9.68 -7.02
C ARG A 416 24.96 -9.28 -5.90
N ALA A 417 25.28 -9.64 -4.64
CA ALA A 417 24.50 -9.23 -3.49
C ALA A 417 24.36 -7.71 -3.38
N GLN A 418 25.44 -6.95 -3.58
CA GLN A 418 25.38 -5.48 -3.55
C GLN A 418 24.50 -4.90 -4.66
N GLN A 419 24.57 -5.42 -5.89
CA GLN A 419 23.70 -4.98 -6.99
C GLN A 419 22.21 -5.20 -6.68
N LEU A 420 21.89 -6.36 -6.09
CA LEU A 420 20.53 -6.71 -5.71
C LEU A 420 20.02 -5.80 -4.58
N LEU A 421 20.87 -5.47 -3.59
CA LEU A 421 20.53 -4.54 -2.51
C LEU A 421 20.33 -3.11 -3.00
N ASP A 422 21.17 -2.62 -3.92
CA ASP A 422 21.01 -1.30 -4.53
C ASP A 422 19.66 -1.22 -5.25
N ARG A 423 19.29 -2.28 -5.97
CA ARG A 423 18.00 -2.34 -6.66
C ARG A 423 16.83 -2.48 -5.69
N ALA A 424 16.94 -3.32 -4.67
CA ALA A 424 15.92 -3.47 -3.63
C ALA A 424 15.63 -2.12 -2.94
N ALA A 425 16.66 -1.32 -2.65
CA ALA A 425 16.49 -0.02 -2.01
C ALA A 425 15.76 1.00 -2.90
N VAL A 426 15.96 0.96 -4.22
CA VAL A 426 15.20 1.78 -5.17
C VAL A 426 13.73 1.35 -5.18
N LEU A 427 13.46 0.05 -5.31
CA LEU A 427 12.09 -0.48 -5.38
C LEU A 427 11.32 -0.31 -4.07
N ALA A 428 11.99 -0.37 -2.92
CA ALA A 428 11.36 -0.29 -1.60
C ALA A 428 10.73 1.09 -1.31
N GLN A 429 11.08 2.15 -2.05
CA GLN A 429 10.51 3.49 -1.86
C GLN A 429 9.02 3.53 -2.17
N ASP A 430 8.59 2.76 -3.18
CA ASP A 430 7.20 2.70 -3.64
C ASP A 430 6.42 1.51 -3.04
N GLN A 431 7.09 0.69 -2.22
CA GLN A 431 6.60 -0.61 -1.69
C GLN A 431 6.69 -0.68 -0.16
N ALA A 432 6.80 0.48 0.50
CA ALA A 432 6.90 0.53 1.96
C ALA A 432 5.62 0.01 2.65
N ASP A 433 4.46 0.22 2.02
CA ASP A 433 3.15 -0.16 2.53
C ASP A 433 2.79 -1.65 2.31
N ASP A 434 3.61 -2.41 1.59
CA ASP A 434 3.42 -3.86 1.44
C ASP A 434 3.61 -4.56 2.80
N ASP A 435 2.70 -5.49 3.14
CA ASP A 435 2.77 -6.25 4.39
C ASP A 435 4.06 -7.09 4.48
N PHE A 436 4.52 -7.62 3.34
CA PHE A 436 5.79 -8.34 3.24
C PHE A 436 6.88 -7.58 2.47
N ASN A 437 7.18 -6.36 2.94
CA ASN A 437 8.28 -5.53 2.44
C ASN A 437 9.69 -6.05 2.86
N VAL A 438 10.74 -5.34 2.43
CA VAL A 438 12.15 -5.71 2.67
C VAL A 438 12.54 -5.74 4.15
N LEU A 439 11.92 -4.92 5.01
CA LEU A 439 12.15 -4.94 6.45
C LEU A 439 11.41 -6.09 7.12
N ALA A 440 10.22 -6.45 6.64
CA ALA A 440 9.51 -7.65 7.08
C ALA A 440 10.31 -8.93 6.73
N ALA A 441 10.98 -8.97 5.56
CA ALA A 441 11.90 -10.07 5.24
C ALA A 441 13.14 -10.10 6.13
N ALA A 442 13.71 -8.96 6.49
CA ALA A 442 14.82 -8.88 7.45
C ALA A 442 14.38 -9.35 8.86
N ALA A 443 13.17 -8.98 9.28
CA ALA A 443 12.55 -9.44 10.52
C ALA A 443 12.32 -10.96 10.49
N MET A 444 11.79 -11.50 9.39
CA MET A 444 11.58 -12.94 9.23
C MET A 444 12.88 -13.73 9.35
N LEU A 445 13.99 -13.25 8.77
CA LEU A 445 15.32 -13.87 8.96
C LEU A 445 15.72 -13.87 10.44
N TRP A 446 15.51 -12.75 11.14
CA TRP A 446 15.80 -12.64 12.56
C TRP A 446 14.97 -13.63 13.39
N ASP A 447 13.66 -13.66 13.18
CA ASP A 447 12.71 -14.49 13.93
C ASP A 447 12.92 -16.00 13.65
N GLY A 448 13.45 -16.34 12.48
CA GLY A 448 13.88 -17.71 12.14
C GLY A 448 15.19 -18.14 12.80
N GLY A 449 15.82 -17.28 13.61
CA GLY A 449 17.09 -17.54 14.29
C GLY A 449 18.34 -17.23 13.44
N ASP A 450 18.17 -16.74 12.21
CA ASP A 450 19.24 -16.31 11.32
C ASP A 450 19.66 -14.87 11.62
N HIS A 451 20.00 -14.59 12.88
CA HIS A 451 20.26 -13.23 13.39
C HIS A 451 21.35 -12.49 12.59
N GLU A 452 22.40 -13.19 12.14
CA GLU A 452 23.47 -12.59 11.33
C GLU A 452 22.95 -12.13 9.96
N GLN A 453 22.08 -12.92 9.32
CA GLN A 453 21.48 -12.62 8.03
C GLN A 453 20.45 -11.50 8.15
N GLY A 454 19.59 -11.54 9.17
CA GLY A 454 18.61 -10.49 9.47
C GLY A 454 19.30 -9.16 9.81
N TYR A 455 20.34 -9.18 10.64
CA TYR A 455 21.16 -8.01 10.93
C TYR A 455 21.84 -7.44 9.69
N PHE A 456 22.47 -8.31 8.87
CA PHE A 456 23.10 -7.90 7.62
C PHE A 456 22.12 -7.20 6.71
N LEU A 457 20.93 -7.79 6.48
CA LEU A 457 19.95 -7.18 5.58
C LEU A 457 19.48 -5.83 6.13
N THR A 458 19.11 -5.76 7.42
CA THR A 458 18.69 -4.50 8.05
C THR A 458 19.76 -3.42 7.94
N ARG A 459 21.03 -3.78 8.21
CA ARG A 459 22.18 -2.87 8.08
C ARG A 459 22.35 -2.37 6.66
N GLN A 460 22.30 -3.26 5.66
CA GLN A 460 22.48 -2.90 4.25
C GLN A 460 21.37 -1.99 3.72
N LEU A 461 20.14 -2.17 4.22
CA LEU A 461 19.00 -1.31 3.92
C LEU A 461 19.16 0.06 4.59
N ALA A 462 19.63 0.10 5.85
CA ALA A 462 19.89 1.34 6.58
C ALA A 462 21.03 2.16 5.95
N ASP A 463 22.12 1.50 5.52
CA ASP A 463 23.21 2.17 4.80
C ASP A 463 22.75 2.78 3.45
N ARG A 464 21.64 2.29 2.89
CA ARG A 464 20.98 2.81 1.68
C ARG A 464 19.82 3.75 1.97
N ARG A 465 19.57 4.07 3.23
CA ARG A 465 18.50 4.98 3.67
C ARG A 465 17.10 4.54 3.25
N VAL A 466 16.87 3.22 3.23
CA VAL A 466 15.51 2.67 3.08
C VAL A 466 14.71 3.08 4.32
N ALA A 467 13.47 3.56 4.10
CA ALA A 467 12.60 4.05 5.17
C ALA A 467 12.54 3.06 6.34
N ASP A 468 12.60 3.58 7.57
CA ASP A 468 12.57 2.85 8.85
C ASP A 468 13.67 1.80 9.09
N ALA A 469 14.62 1.62 8.16
CA ALA A 469 15.74 0.69 8.36
C ALA A 469 16.68 1.17 9.48
N ALA A 470 16.96 2.48 9.57
CA ALA A 470 17.75 3.04 10.68
C ALA A 470 17.04 2.88 12.04
N SER A 471 15.71 3.04 12.09
CA SER A 471 14.89 2.77 13.28
C SER A 471 14.97 1.29 13.67
N SER A 472 14.90 0.38 12.70
CA SER A 472 15.07 -1.07 12.94
C SER A 472 16.45 -1.41 13.50
N MET A 473 17.51 -0.75 13.02
CA MET A 473 18.85 -0.90 13.58
C MET A 473 18.92 -0.38 15.03
N TYR A 474 18.32 0.77 15.31
CA TYR A 474 18.21 1.29 16.68
C TYR A 474 17.51 0.28 17.60
N ASP A 475 16.41 -0.35 17.15
CA ASP A 475 15.66 -1.33 17.94
C ASP A 475 16.43 -2.62 18.20
N ILE A 476 17.28 -3.07 17.28
CA ILE A 476 18.19 -4.19 17.52
C ILE A 476 19.21 -3.83 18.61
N HIS A 477 19.90 -2.69 18.49
CA HIS A 477 21.01 -2.35 19.39
C HIS A 477 20.57 -2.00 20.81
N ARG A 478 19.30 -1.62 21.01
CA ARG A 478 18.70 -1.43 22.35
C ARG A 478 18.07 -2.69 22.94
N GLY A 479 18.08 -3.81 22.21
CA GLY A 479 17.45 -5.07 22.63
C GLY A 479 15.92 -5.03 22.66
N PHE A 480 15.29 -4.21 21.81
CA PHE A 480 13.83 -4.14 21.73
C PHE A 480 13.25 -5.32 20.93
N ARG A 481 14.02 -5.88 19.99
CA ARG A 481 13.60 -7.08 19.26
C ARG A 481 13.71 -8.31 20.14
N ASP A 482 12.72 -9.19 20.01
CA ASP A 482 12.73 -10.48 20.73
C ASP A 482 13.96 -11.31 20.37
N ASN A 483 14.41 -12.10 21.34
CA ASN A 483 15.57 -12.99 21.25
C ASN A 483 16.88 -12.30 20.84
N THR A 484 17.04 -10.98 21.05
CA THR A 484 18.27 -10.27 20.69
C THR A 484 19.49 -10.80 21.45
N PRO A 485 20.51 -11.35 20.76
CA PRO A 485 21.74 -11.77 21.41
C PRO A 485 22.52 -10.58 22.00
N ASP A 486 23.11 -10.75 23.18
CA ASP A 486 23.91 -9.73 23.87
C ASP A 486 25.02 -9.12 22.99
N SER A 487 25.54 -9.87 22.01
CA SER A 487 26.57 -9.39 21.08
C SER A 487 26.10 -8.24 20.18
N TYR A 488 24.80 -8.00 20.07
CA TYR A 488 24.23 -6.89 19.31
C TYR A 488 23.83 -5.71 20.19
N LEU A 489 23.96 -5.80 21.52
CA LEU A 489 23.63 -4.68 22.42
C LEU A 489 24.82 -3.73 22.51
N ASP A 490 24.66 -2.52 21.99
CA ASP A 490 25.70 -1.49 22.02
C ASP A 490 25.06 -0.09 22.08
N ASP A 491 25.20 0.57 23.23
CA ASP A 491 24.62 1.90 23.46
C ASP A 491 25.15 2.96 22.48
N ALA A 492 26.43 2.90 22.09
CA ALA A 492 27.00 3.89 21.18
C ALA A 492 26.46 3.70 19.75
N VAL A 493 26.34 2.44 19.30
CA VAL A 493 25.80 2.13 17.98
C VAL A 493 24.30 2.37 17.93
N ARG A 494 23.57 2.03 19.00
CA ARG A 494 22.16 2.41 19.21
C ARG A 494 21.98 3.92 19.01
N ASP A 495 22.78 4.73 19.69
CA ASP A 495 22.66 6.18 19.67
C ASP A 495 22.93 6.77 18.29
N GLN A 496 23.93 6.22 17.60
CA GLN A 496 24.22 6.57 16.21
C GLN A 496 23.01 6.31 15.31
N TRP A 497 22.38 5.14 15.43
CA TRP A 497 21.23 4.79 14.59
C TRP A 497 19.98 5.60 14.90
N LEU A 498 19.75 5.92 16.17
CA LEU A 498 18.66 6.83 16.55
C LEU A 498 18.84 8.20 15.88
N GLN A 499 20.07 8.72 15.88
CA GLN A 499 20.39 9.98 15.22
C GLN A 499 20.17 9.89 13.70
N CYS A 500 20.61 8.81 13.05
CA CYS A 500 20.35 8.60 11.61
C CYS A 500 18.85 8.54 11.30
N ALA A 501 18.06 7.82 12.11
CA ALA A 501 16.61 7.71 11.91
C ALA A 501 15.89 9.07 12.07
N VAL A 502 16.37 9.92 13.00
CA VAL A 502 15.88 11.30 13.14
C VAL A 502 16.23 12.15 11.91
N GLU A 503 17.44 12.02 11.38
CA GLU A 503 17.88 12.73 10.16
C GLU A 503 17.13 12.28 8.90
N GLU A 504 16.65 11.03 8.89
CA GLU A 504 15.79 10.46 7.86
C GLU A 504 14.31 10.83 8.00
N GLY A 505 13.94 11.47 9.12
CA GLY A 505 12.59 11.98 9.32
C GLY A 505 11.64 11.01 10.01
N SER A 506 12.11 9.89 10.58
CA SER A 506 11.23 8.91 11.24
C SER A 506 10.55 9.53 12.48
N PRO A 507 9.21 9.69 12.49
CA PRO A 507 8.51 10.39 13.58
C PRO A 507 8.68 9.67 14.94
N LEU A 508 8.67 8.34 14.93
CA LEU A 508 8.90 7.55 16.15
C LEU A 508 10.33 7.73 16.69
N ALA A 509 11.34 7.79 15.81
CA ALA A 509 12.71 8.08 16.22
C ALA A 509 12.84 9.50 16.80
N MET A 510 12.14 10.49 16.26
CA MET A 510 12.09 11.84 16.84
C MET A 510 11.51 11.83 18.25
N TYR A 511 10.44 11.05 18.50
CA TYR A 511 9.89 10.89 19.84
C TYR A 511 10.91 10.26 20.79
N ASN A 512 11.54 9.15 20.38
CA ASN A 512 12.53 8.45 21.20
C ASN A 512 13.74 9.36 21.51
N MET A 513 14.23 10.12 20.53
CA MET A 513 15.29 11.10 20.72
C MET A 513 14.85 12.22 21.67
N ALA A 514 13.62 12.73 21.55
CA ALA A 514 13.09 13.74 22.47
C ALA A 514 12.99 13.20 23.89
N TYR A 515 12.48 11.98 24.08
CA TYR A 515 12.37 11.33 25.37
C TYR A 515 13.72 11.25 26.08
N ARG A 516 14.77 10.78 25.38
CA ARG A 516 16.13 10.71 25.92
C ARG A 516 16.70 12.07 26.29
N ASN A 517 16.52 13.06 25.42
CA ASN A 517 16.95 14.43 25.71
C ASN A 517 16.27 15.02 26.96
N ILE A 518 15.05 14.56 27.31
CA ILE A 518 14.31 15.01 28.50
C ILE A 518 14.77 14.28 29.76
N PHE A 519 14.94 12.95 29.69
CA PHE A 519 15.08 12.11 30.88
C PHE A 519 16.50 11.58 31.12
N ASP A 520 17.32 11.44 30.07
CA ASP A 520 18.62 10.78 30.14
C ASP A 520 19.80 11.77 29.99
N ASP A 521 19.71 12.72 29.06
CA ASP A 521 20.86 13.56 28.65
C ASP A 521 21.11 14.80 29.54
N GLU A 522 20.49 14.87 30.72
CA GLU A 522 20.58 15.99 31.69
C GLU A 522 20.54 17.40 31.04
N LEU A 523 19.67 17.61 30.05
CA LEU A 523 19.61 18.90 29.34
C LEU A 523 19.08 20.02 30.23
N ASP A 524 19.80 21.15 30.22
CA ASP A 524 19.33 22.39 30.85
C ASP A 524 18.31 23.11 29.96
N PHE A 525 17.02 22.92 30.27
CA PHE A 525 15.90 23.57 29.59
C PHE A 525 15.72 25.06 29.96
N SER A 526 16.53 25.63 30.85
CA SER A 526 16.59 27.10 31.01
C SER A 526 17.22 27.78 29.79
N ARG A 527 17.96 27.03 28.97
CA ARG A 527 18.52 27.49 27.70
C ARG A 527 17.50 27.28 26.59
N ARG A 528 17.10 28.38 25.94
CA ARG A 528 16.06 28.36 24.91
C ARG A 528 16.36 27.40 23.74
N GLU A 529 17.61 27.31 23.33
CA GLU A 529 18.06 26.42 22.26
C GLU A 529 17.76 24.93 22.54
N ASN A 530 17.94 24.49 23.79
CA ASN A 530 17.66 23.11 24.20
C ASN A 530 16.15 22.81 24.18
N LEU A 531 15.34 23.75 24.68
CA LEU A 531 13.89 23.66 24.64
C LEU A 531 13.39 23.59 23.19
N ASP A 532 13.83 24.51 22.33
CA ASP A 532 13.42 24.55 20.92
C ASP A 532 13.85 23.29 20.16
N ARG A 533 15.02 22.72 20.49
CA ARG A 533 15.49 21.45 19.90
C ARG A 533 14.53 20.31 20.22
N VAL A 534 14.16 20.13 21.48
CA VAL A 534 13.26 19.04 21.90
C VAL A 534 11.84 19.27 21.38
N LEU A 535 11.35 20.50 21.39
CA LEU A 535 10.04 20.83 20.83
C LEU A 535 9.97 20.50 19.33
N ARG A 536 11.00 20.81 18.54
CA ARG A 536 11.04 20.44 17.11
C ARG A 536 10.91 18.93 16.90
N LEU A 537 11.62 18.13 17.70
CA LEU A 537 11.52 16.67 17.65
C LEU A 537 10.11 16.19 18.01
N LEU A 538 9.54 16.69 19.11
CA LEU A 538 8.19 16.33 19.53
C LEU A 538 7.13 16.77 18.51
N HIS A 539 7.29 17.90 17.85
CA HIS A 539 6.40 18.33 16.78
C HIS A 539 6.45 17.41 15.56
N GLY A 540 7.65 16.98 15.15
CA GLY A 540 7.80 16.01 14.07
C GLY A 540 7.20 14.64 14.42
N ALA A 541 7.36 14.20 15.67
CA ALA A 541 6.80 12.94 16.17
C ALA A 541 5.28 12.84 16.10
N ARG A 542 4.56 13.96 16.03
CA ARG A 542 3.09 14.00 15.96
C ARG A 542 2.51 13.46 14.66
N GLN A 543 3.35 13.22 13.66
CA GLN A 543 2.96 12.54 12.43
C GLN A 543 2.68 11.04 12.66
N GLU A 544 3.21 10.45 13.73
CA GLU A 544 2.94 9.07 14.13
C GLU A 544 1.76 9.02 15.11
N PRO A 545 0.61 8.40 14.74
CA PRO A 545 -0.58 8.35 15.60
C PRO A 545 -0.31 7.75 16.98
N ARG A 546 0.58 6.75 17.08
CA ARG A 546 0.93 6.11 18.37
C ARG A 546 1.74 7.05 19.28
N ALA A 547 2.44 8.02 18.71
CA ALA A 547 3.30 8.95 19.43
C ALA A 547 2.67 10.34 19.64
N ASP A 548 1.68 10.75 18.85
CA ASP A 548 1.11 12.11 18.88
C ASP A 548 0.62 12.53 20.26
N ALA A 549 -0.23 11.72 20.91
CA ALA A 549 -0.76 12.07 22.23
C ALA A 549 0.34 12.17 23.30
N LEU A 550 1.33 11.27 23.26
CA LEU A 550 2.48 11.32 24.15
C LEU A 550 3.35 12.55 23.86
N ALA A 551 3.57 12.89 22.59
CA ALA A 551 4.30 14.07 22.19
C ALA A 551 3.61 15.35 22.63
N ARG A 552 2.27 15.46 22.47
CA ARG A 552 1.46 16.59 22.98
C ARG A 552 1.60 16.74 24.49
N LEU A 553 1.52 15.64 25.24
CA LEU A 553 1.70 15.65 26.68
C LEU A 553 3.06 16.26 27.06
N ARG A 554 4.14 15.80 26.40
CA ARG A 554 5.50 16.30 26.65
C ARG A 554 5.69 17.76 26.23
N ILE A 555 5.15 18.17 25.08
CA ILE A 555 5.16 19.58 24.65
C ILE A 555 4.46 20.45 25.71
N GLY A 556 3.27 20.05 26.15
CA GLY A 556 2.49 20.79 27.14
C GLY A 556 3.25 20.98 28.45
N VAL A 557 3.90 19.93 28.95
CA VAL A 557 4.73 19.98 30.17
C VAL A 557 5.95 20.89 30.00
N LEU A 558 6.71 20.73 28.91
CA LEU A 558 7.92 21.53 28.66
C LEU A 558 7.60 23.02 28.50
N LEU A 559 6.55 23.36 27.75
CA LEU A 559 6.12 24.75 27.58
C LEU A 559 5.63 25.35 28.89
N ARG A 560 4.90 24.59 29.73
CA ARG A 560 4.48 25.04 31.06
C ARG A 560 5.68 25.37 31.96
N ASP A 561 6.71 24.53 31.97
CA ASP A 561 7.81 24.69 32.92
C ASP A 561 8.91 25.64 32.46
N HIS A 562 9.12 25.75 31.14
CA HIS A 562 10.28 26.46 30.57
C HIS A 562 9.93 27.49 29.49
N GLY A 563 8.69 27.55 29.02
CA GLY A 563 8.23 28.52 28.02
C GLY A 563 8.06 29.94 28.56
N THR A 564 7.87 30.89 27.63
CA THR A 564 7.40 32.25 27.92
C THR A 564 5.97 32.24 28.48
N GLU A 565 5.48 33.34 29.07
CA GLU A 565 4.11 33.38 29.62
C GLU A 565 3.02 32.97 28.60
N GLN A 566 3.19 33.36 27.32
CA GLN A 566 2.27 32.99 26.25
C GLN A 566 2.35 31.49 25.95
N GLU A 567 3.56 30.95 25.81
CA GLU A 567 3.79 29.53 25.55
C GLU A 567 3.35 28.64 26.70
N GLN A 568 3.51 29.08 27.94
CA GLN A 568 3.00 28.35 29.10
C GLN A 568 1.46 28.22 29.02
N GLN A 569 0.76 29.29 28.62
CA GLN A 569 -0.69 29.24 28.43
C GLN A 569 -1.07 28.32 27.28
N GLU A 570 -0.32 28.36 26.18
CA GLU A 570 -0.49 27.45 25.06
C GLU A 570 -0.27 25.99 25.45
N GLY A 571 0.80 25.68 26.19
CA GLY A 571 1.10 24.36 26.71
C GLY A 571 -0.06 23.75 27.50
N VAL A 572 -0.68 24.55 28.37
CA VAL A 572 -1.83 24.12 29.16
C VAL A 572 -3.10 23.99 28.30
N ARG A 573 -3.43 24.99 27.49
CA ARG A 573 -4.73 25.07 26.79
C ARG A 573 -4.79 24.28 25.49
N ALA A 574 -3.74 24.32 24.68
CA ALA A 574 -3.71 23.71 23.36
C ALA A 574 -3.16 22.27 23.39
N TYR A 575 -2.31 21.93 24.36
CA TYR A 575 -1.68 20.60 24.43
C TYR A 575 -2.21 19.73 25.56
N LEU A 576 -2.21 20.20 26.82
CA LEU A 576 -2.63 19.37 27.95
C LEU A 576 -4.15 19.20 28.04
N ARG A 577 -4.92 20.29 27.90
CA ARG A 577 -6.38 20.26 28.09
C ARG A 577 -7.10 19.27 27.15
N PRO A 578 -6.81 19.22 25.83
CA PRO A 578 -7.49 18.27 24.95
C PRO A 578 -7.28 16.80 25.32
N LEU A 579 -6.13 16.45 25.93
CA LEU A 579 -5.83 15.08 26.35
C LEU A 579 -6.72 14.58 27.50
N VAL A 580 -7.38 15.49 28.24
CA VAL A 580 -8.29 15.14 29.34
C VAL A 580 -9.57 14.50 28.82
N ASP A 581 -9.97 14.86 27.60
CA ASP A 581 -11.20 14.40 26.96
C ASP A 581 -10.95 13.22 25.99
N GLU A 582 -9.73 12.65 25.95
CA GLU A 582 -9.40 11.45 25.15
C GLU A 582 -9.76 10.15 25.88
N ASP A 583 -10.16 9.11 25.13
CA ASP A 583 -10.61 7.79 25.61
C ASP A 583 -9.52 6.93 26.31
N HIS A 584 -8.40 7.51 26.73
CA HIS A 584 -7.30 6.77 27.36
C HIS A 584 -7.01 7.27 28.78
N ASP A 585 -7.50 6.53 29.78
CA ASP A 585 -7.48 6.89 31.20
C ASP A 585 -6.12 7.38 31.69
N TRP A 586 -5.02 6.68 31.37
CA TRP A 586 -3.70 7.12 31.82
C TRP A 586 -3.27 8.49 31.27
N ARG A 587 -3.57 8.78 30.00
CA ARG A 587 -3.21 10.05 29.35
C ARG A 587 -4.05 11.18 29.93
N ALA A 588 -5.35 10.97 30.08
CA ALA A 588 -6.27 11.92 30.68
C ALA A 588 -5.91 12.22 32.14
N ALA A 589 -5.57 11.18 32.90
CA ALA A 589 -5.12 11.30 34.29
C ALA A 589 -3.81 12.07 34.39
N ARG A 590 -2.81 11.71 33.56
CA ARG A 590 -1.51 12.39 33.58
C ARG A 590 -1.64 13.85 33.16
N ALA A 591 -2.38 14.16 32.10
CA ALA A 591 -2.65 15.53 31.70
C ALA A 591 -3.36 16.33 32.80
N SER A 592 -4.34 15.73 33.48
CA SER A 592 -5.04 16.32 34.63
C SER A 592 -4.08 16.67 35.78
N ALA A 593 -3.13 15.79 36.08
CA ALA A 593 -2.12 16.03 37.11
C ALA A 593 -1.18 17.19 36.71
N GLU A 594 -0.77 17.26 35.45
CA GLU A 594 0.09 18.34 34.95
C GLU A 594 -0.66 19.70 34.92
N ILE A 595 -1.96 19.72 34.63
CA ILE A 595 -2.81 20.92 34.76
C ILE A 595 -2.94 21.34 36.23
N ALA A 596 -3.01 20.40 37.17
CA ALA A 596 -3.01 20.71 38.60
C ALA A 596 -1.75 21.50 39.02
N LEU A 597 -0.58 21.10 38.52
CA LEU A 597 0.68 21.81 38.75
C LEU A 597 0.68 23.22 38.14
N ALA A 598 0.09 23.40 36.95
CA ALA A 598 -0.07 24.71 36.32
C ALA A 598 -0.82 25.69 37.24
N TYR A 599 -1.95 25.27 37.82
CA TYR A 599 -2.71 26.07 38.78
C TYR A 599 -2.04 26.22 40.15
N ALA A 600 -1.28 25.21 40.61
CA ALA A 600 -0.59 25.27 41.89
C ALA A 600 0.55 26.31 41.86
N HIS A 601 1.31 26.36 40.77
CA HIS A 601 2.48 27.22 40.62
C HIS A 601 2.20 28.53 39.91
N GLY A 602 1.09 28.62 39.16
CA GLY A 602 0.75 29.80 38.36
C GLY A 602 1.50 29.87 37.03
N ARG A 603 1.81 28.71 36.44
CA ARG A 603 2.53 28.60 35.15
C ARG A 603 1.53 28.18 34.08
N GLY A 604 1.25 29.05 33.13
CA GLY A 604 0.27 28.78 32.06
C GLY A 604 -1.20 28.85 32.49
N ALA A 605 -1.47 28.96 33.78
CA ALA A 605 -2.79 29.22 34.36
C ALA A 605 -2.66 30.20 35.53
N ARG A 606 -3.76 30.92 35.84
CA ARG A 606 -3.78 31.81 37.00
C ARG A 606 -3.70 30.98 38.27
N LYS A 607 -2.70 31.23 39.11
CA LYS A 607 -2.50 30.50 40.38
C LYS A 607 -3.79 30.41 41.18
N ASN A 608 -4.30 29.18 41.36
CA ASN A 608 -5.53 28.92 42.07
C ASN A 608 -5.47 27.56 42.77
N ARG A 609 -5.50 27.59 44.10
CA ARG A 609 -5.32 26.39 44.91
C ARG A 609 -6.53 25.46 44.89
N PHE A 610 -7.73 25.99 44.72
CA PHE A 610 -8.95 25.19 44.62
C PHE A 610 -8.94 24.40 43.31
N ALA A 611 -8.72 25.07 42.18
CA ALA A 611 -8.59 24.41 40.88
C ALA A 611 -7.49 23.34 40.87
N ALA A 612 -6.30 23.64 41.44
CA ALA A 612 -5.21 22.67 41.53
C ALA A 612 -5.63 21.38 42.28
N ILE A 613 -6.35 21.50 43.40
CA ILE A 613 -6.81 20.34 44.18
C ILE A 613 -7.84 19.53 43.39
N GLU A 614 -8.83 20.18 42.77
CA GLU A 614 -9.86 19.50 41.98
C GLU A 614 -9.25 18.73 40.79
N TRP A 615 -8.27 19.32 40.11
CA TRP A 615 -7.54 18.68 39.02
C TRP A 615 -6.69 17.49 39.47
N ALA A 616 -5.98 17.61 40.61
CA ALA A 616 -5.20 16.50 41.17
C ALA A 616 -6.10 15.35 41.65
N GLN A 617 -7.28 15.65 42.21
CA GLN A 617 -8.28 14.65 42.58
C GLN A 617 -8.96 14.01 41.36
N HIS A 618 -9.12 14.76 40.27
CA HIS A 618 -9.57 14.21 38.99
C HIS A 618 -8.57 13.18 38.46
N ALA A 619 -7.28 13.53 38.45
CA ALA A 619 -6.21 12.64 38.03
C ALA A 619 -6.19 11.32 38.82
N SER A 620 -6.17 11.37 40.16
CA SER A 620 -6.16 10.16 41.00
C SER A 620 -7.46 9.36 40.95
N ARG A 621 -8.59 9.93 40.49
CA ARG A 621 -9.81 9.14 40.25
C ARG A 621 -9.71 8.31 38.98
N LEU A 622 -9.07 8.85 37.94
CA LEU A 622 -8.86 8.16 36.68
C LEU A 622 -7.75 7.09 36.78
N GLN A 623 -6.72 7.35 37.58
CA GLN A 623 -5.60 6.43 37.83
C GLN A 623 -5.19 6.47 39.31
N PRO A 624 -5.82 5.67 40.18
CA PRO A 624 -5.63 5.73 41.63
C PRO A 624 -4.33 5.11 42.16
N ASP A 625 -3.64 4.30 41.35
CA ASP A 625 -2.43 3.56 41.76
C ASP A 625 -1.17 4.00 40.98
N ASP A 626 -1.21 5.16 40.30
CA ASP A 626 -0.05 5.70 39.56
C ASP A 626 0.83 6.55 40.49
N GLU A 627 2.04 6.06 40.77
CA GLU A 627 3.01 6.71 41.67
C GLU A 627 3.31 8.17 41.26
N GLY A 628 3.42 8.43 39.96
CA GLY A 628 3.73 9.77 39.45
C GLY A 628 2.58 10.76 39.63
N ILE A 629 1.33 10.31 39.58
CA ILE A 629 0.14 11.12 39.88
C ILE A 629 0.03 11.36 41.39
N ASP A 630 0.31 10.35 42.21
CA ASP A 630 0.27 10.45 43.67
C ASP A 630 1.33 11.42 44.23
N GLU A 631 2.51 11.47 43.63
CA GLU A 631 3.54 12.46 43.94
C GLU A 631 3.05 13.88 43.66
N ILE A 632 2.44 14.11 42.49
CA ILE A 632 1.89 15.42 42.11
C ILE A 632 0.74 15.80 43.05
N GLN A 633 -0.16 14.87 43.35
CA GLN A 633 -1.26 15.10 44.27
C GLN A 633 -0.74 15.47 45.66
N SER A 634 0.27 14.74 46.14
CA SER A 634 0.96 14.99 47.40
C SER A 634 1.60 16.38 47.46
N GLN A 635 2.23 16.80 46.36
CA GLN A 635 2.80 18.14 46.21
C GLN A 635 1.72 19.23 46.27
N VAL A 636 0.61 19.06 45.56
CA VAL A 636 -0.51 20.02 45.54
C VAL A 636 -1.17 20.13 46.92
N LEU A 637 -1.34 19.01 47.62
CA LEU A 637 -1.99 18.92 48.92
C LEU A 637 -1.07 19.24 50.10
N ASN A 638 0.25 19.33 49.90
CA ASN A 638 1.27 19.34 50.96
C ASN A 638 1.13 18.15 51.93
N SER A 639 0.88 16.95 51.38
CA SER A 639 0.42 15.75 52.11
C SER A 639 1.43 15.19 53.13
N HIS A 640 2.70 15.60 53.09
CA HIS A 640 3.73 15.21 54.08
C HIS A 640 3.46 15.73 55.52
N SER A 641 2.36 16.47 55.75
CA SER A 641 1.92 16.89 57.08
C SER A 641 0.40 16.98 57.18
N LEU A 642 -0.22 16.09 57.96
CA LEU A 642 -1.68 15.98 58.12
C LEU A 642 -2.37 17.30 58.53
N VAL A 643 -1.71 18.10 59.38
CA VAL A 643 -2.20 19.42 59.81
C VAL A 643 -2.15 20.44 58.68
N LYS A 644 -1.11 20.40 57.84
CA LYS A 644 -0.99 21.28 56.66
C LYS A 644 -1.98 20.87 55.58
N THR A 645 -2.26 19.58 55.40
CA THR A 645 -3.25 19.08 54.44
C THR A 645 -4.66 19.57 54.78
N ILE A 646 -5.10 19.41 56.04
CA ILE A 646 -6.42 19.86 56.49
C ILE A 646 -6.55 21.38 56.35
N GLY A 647 -5.54 22.15 56.78
CA GLY A 647 -5.52 23.61 56.59
C GLY A 647 -5.48 24.05 55.12
N THR A 648 -4.82 23.26 54.26
CA THR A 648 -4.71 23.49 52.82
C THR A 648 -6.05 23.34 52.12
N VAL A 649 -6.79 22.26 52.40
CA VAL A 649 -8.09 21.99 51.80
C VAL A 649 -9.15 23.00 52.27
N PHE A 650 -9.20 23.29 53.57
CA PHE A 650 -10.13 24.30 54.12
C PHE A 650 -9.84 25.72 53.59
N GLY A 651 -8.56 26.11 53.50
CA GLY A 651 -8.17 27.41 52.96
C GLY A 651 -8.46 27.55 51.45
N ALA A 652 -8.33 26.47 50.67
CA ALA A 652 -8.66 26.46 49.25
C ALA A 652 -10.17 26.61 48.99
N TYR A 653 -11.01 25.94 49.80
CA TYR A 653 -12.47 26.00 49.66
C TYR A 653 -13.03 27.41 49.93
N MET A 654 -12.40 28.19 50.82
CA MET A 654 -12.73 29.60 51.06
C MET A 654 -12.29 30.54 49.92
N GLY A 655 -11.38 30.10 49.04
CA GLY A 655 -10.88 30.84 47.88
C GLY A 655 -11.59 30.54 46.55
N ARG A 656 -12.69 29.77 46.58
CA ARG A 656 -13.44 29.32 45.39
C ARG A 656 -14.04 30.45 44.53
N GLY A 657 -14.18 31.66 45.06
CA GLY A 657 -14.84 32.79 44.39
C GLY A 657 -14.13 33.35 43.14
N GLY A 658 -12.98 32.79 42.74
CA GLY A 658 -12.19 33.25 41.58
C GLY A 658 -11.98 32.21 40.48
N THR A 659 -12.68 31.06 40.49
CA THR A 659 -12.62 30.02 39.44
C THR A 659 -13.86 30.05 38.56
N SER A 660 -13.67 29.99 37.24
CA SER A 660 -14.71 29.76 36.24
C SER A 660 -14.91 28.27 35.96
N ALA A 661 -15.94 27.92 35.15
CA ALA A 661 -16.15 26.52 34.74
C ALA A 661 -15.01 25.97 33.88
N GLU A 662 -14.33 26.83 33.12
CA GLU A 662 -13.18 26.48 32.28
C GLU A 662 -11.93 26.16 33.13
N ASP A 663 -11.88 26.60 34.39
CA ASP A 663 -10.76 26.36 35.30
C ASP A 663 -10.82 25.02 36.03
N LEU A 664 -11.90 24.25 35.85
CA LEU A 664 -12.18 23.02 36.58
C LEU A 664 -12.14 21.79 35.64
N PRO A 665 -11.83 20.60 36.19
CA PRO A 665 -11.95 19.36 35.45
C PRO A 665 -13.40 19.11 35.01
N PRO A 666 -13.62 18.30 33.95
CA PRO A 666 -14.96 17.85 33.58
C PRO A 666 -15.65 17.21 34.80
N LYS A 667 -16.95 17.43 34.90
CA LYS A 667 -17.74 16.80 35.96
C LYS A 667 -17.83 15.31 35.67
N PRO A 668 -17.72 14.43 36.68
CA PRO A 668 -17.98 13.02 36.49
C PRO A 668 -19.40 12.85 35.93
N ASP A 669 -19.55 11.97 34.93
CA ASP A 669 -20.86 11.59 34.44
C ASP A 669 -21.70 11.08 35.61
N ALA A 670 -22.93 11.57 35.70
CA ALA A 670 -23.87 11.11 36.70
C ALA A 670 -24.21 9.64 36.40
N GLN A 671 -23.65 8.71 37.19
CA GLN A 671 -24.02 7.30 37.17
C GLN A 671 -25.52 7.10 37.45
#